data_AF-A0A947HI43-F1
#
_entry.id   AF-A0A947HI43-F1
#
_cell.length_a   1.000
_cell.length_b   1.000
_cell.length_c   1.000
_cell.angle_alpha   90.00
_cell.angle_beta   90.00
_cell.angle_gamma   90.00
#
_symmetry.space_group_name_H-M   'P 1'
#
loop_
_entity.id
_entity.type
_entity.pdbx_description
1 polymer ?
#
loop_
_entity_poly.entity_id
_entity_poly.type
_entity_poly.pdbx_seq_one_letter_code
_entity_poly.pdbx_strand_id
1 'polypeptide(L)'
;MRAPSSCSQFRSLMVALTLLASCSDEAATPVVTDDVGTDGADPDTVVAIDGDDAASDGSDGDDALDGFGCENTCAPVGATRCGPNGVETCGLIDDDVCLEWSAGVACAQGRTCTAGACSATCTSECNVLGATRCSGNGVQTCSDLNGDLCLEWSATTDCAAGESCSGGVCATGCSNECTATGATRCSGLGVQSCGEHDADECLDWSDTVPCPSGQTCSGGTCATDCIDECSTPGVKACSGASVITCGQSDTDACLEWSTPQSCGAGKSCSGGTCSTECVNECDTLGTTTCSANGVQECGNTDVDGCFEWGTTVACPEGQTCSVGTCSVSCLDECPAAGARRCSGGGTQVCGNVDADECLDWGSPVACPDGQTCSAGTCAESCTNECSVAGATRCGPGGVETCGNVDGDACFEWSNAVPCVSGEACSNGACAVACVDECPSGAATCDGNGVKTCGQFDADTCTDWSAPVGCPAPTTCALGACVNGCLDECAQGAASCEGAAVRSCGQFDADTCLDLGSAVPCDAGLSCSSGACKADCTDECTTGAVECTTTLGRRVCGNADLDACADWEPATLCAAGSYCTAGTCSPASPGAAVCSDVLACRKGCGDDAACILACDLTASSTAAPELAAYDACVEDHACVDPTCPVYFCTTESAACAFETSGDELCIDVLDCIWNCQSDDCVAACEATASLEAQHDLYRYYGCLALYCALDDQSCIDDVTDTGGVCSVEFAVCLGPDDPGLACDELTDCVGACIDKGGSLGACEDQCLPGGHIVGQTEYFALDACAAKFGCNEGFCLSTNCAFEMATCISPGEGDGDCDGLVTCLSACSSDACAESCYLKTDLQDQIDYTAMLLCLQGACPEGGEACQAQAYQTSCSALLAMCFQ
;
A
#
# COMPACT_ATOMS: atom_id res chain seq x y z
N MET A 1 55.59 22.09 2.15
CA MET A 1 56.23 21.78 3.46
C MET A 1 55.44 20.62 4.10
N ARG A 2 55.78 20.15 5.32
CA ARG A 2 55.22 18.90 5.88
C ARG A 2 53.78 19.04 6.42
N ALA A 3 53.03 17.94 6.40
CA ALA A 3 51.88 17.62 7.28
C ALA A 3 52.40 16.76 8.48
N PRO A 4 51.61 15.97 9.26
CA PRO A 4 50.14 15.85 9.46
C PRO A 4 49.78 15.81 10.98
N SER A 5 48.85 14.93 11.41
CA SER A 5 48.59 14.39 12.78
C SER A 5 47.59 15.14 13.70
N SER A 6 46.76 14.49 14.56
CA SER A 6 46.41 13.05 14.73
C SER A 6 45.25 12.76 15.74
N CYS A 7 44.47 11.72 15.47
CA CYS A 7 43.76 10.74 16.34
C CYS A 7 43.16 11.07 17.74
N SER A 8 41.86 10.72 17.89
CA SER A 8 41.24 9.77 18.86
C SER A 8 41.41 9.92 20.39
N GLN A 9 40.29 9.88 21.14
CA GLN A 9 40.05 8.82 22.16
C GLN A 9 38.59 8.74 22.69
N PHE A 10 38.30 7.67 23.43
CA PHE A 10 36.97 7.19 23.86
C PHE A 10 37.01 6.86 25.37
N ARG A 11 36.02 7.30 26.19
CA ARG A 11 35.36 6.52 27.27
C ARG A 11 34.58 7.32 28.34
N SER A 12 33.47 6.71 28.71
CA SER A 12 32.71 6.63 29.98
C SER A 12 33.20 7.33 31.26
N LEU A 13 32.23 7.74 32.09
CA LEU A 13 32.41 8.04 33.51
C LEU A 13 31.29 7.37 34.34
N MET A 14 31.63 6.76 35.49
CA MET A 14 30.66 6.22 36.47
C MET A 14 31.26 6.23 37.89
N VAL A 15 30.56 6.82 38.87
CA VAL A 15 30.87 6.86 40.33
C VAL A 15 29.52 7.08 41.05
N ALA A 16 28.96 6.31 42.01
CA ALA A 16 29.39 5.25 42.95
C ALA A 16 29.85 5.72 44.36
N LEU A 17 29.08 5.39 45.42
CA LEU A 17 29.47 5.03 46.82
C LEU A 17 28.20 4.80 47.71
N THR A 18 27.87 3.58 48.18
CA THR A 18 28.14 2.94 49.53
C THR A 18 27.31 3.45 50.74
N LEU A 19 26.94 2.70 51.80
CA LEU A 19 27.17 1.29 52.28
C LEU A 19 25.78 0.57 52.51
N LEU A 20 25.49 -0.50 53.29
CA LEU A 20 26.19 -1.34 54.32
C LEU A 20 25.64 -2.80 54.41
N ALA A 21 25.14 -3.27 55.56
CA ALA A 21 24.68 -4.64 55.91
C ALA A 21 23.72 -4.55 57.15
N SER A 22 23.05 -5.57 57.72
CA SER A 22 23.29 -7.04 57.79
C SER A 22 22.01 -7.87 58.15
N CYS A 23 22.14 -9.20 58.29
CA CYS A 23 21.08 -10.23 58.49
C CYS A 23 20.33 -10.23 59.85
N SER A 24 19.16 -10.89 59.92
CA SER A 24 18.74 -11.88 60.96
C SER A 24 17.34 -12.51 60.71
N ASP A 25 17.03 -13.63 61.39
CA ASP A 25 15.98 -14.63 61.07
C ASP A 25 14.58 -14.49 61.75
N GLU A 26 13.63 -15.31 61.26
CA GLU A 26 12.39 -15.87 61.86
C GLU A 26 11.30 -15.00 62.56
N ALA A 27 10.02 -15.20 62.19
CA ALA A 27 9.06 -16.00 62.99
C ALA A 27 7.56 -16.01 62.52
N ALA A 28 6.97 -17.22 62.55
CA ALA A 28 5.56 -17.58 62.92
C ALA A 28 4.31 -17.19 62.06
N THR A 29 3.23 -18.00 62.25
CA THR A 29 1.87 -17.93 61.66
C THR A 29 0.81 -17.46 62.70
N PRO A 30 -0.46 -17.14 62.31
CA PRO A 30 -1.59 -18.11 62.13
C PRO A 30 -2.42 -17.86 60.83
N VAL A 31 -3.43 -18.59 60.34
CA VAL A 31 -4.38 -19.67 60.78
C VAL A 31 -5.84 -19.22 61.08
N VAL A 32 -6.71 -19.32 60.04
CA VAL A 32 -8.10 -19.88 59.96
C VAL A 32 -9.28 -19.22 60.75
N THR A 33 -10.53 -19.56 60.34
CA THR A 33 -11.89 -19.33 60.93
C THR A 33 -12.64 -18.03 60.55
N ASP A 34 -13.97 -17.99 60.30
CA ASP A 34 -14.95 -19.06 59.94
C ASP A 34 -16.32 -18.54 59.41
N ASP A 35 -16.99 -19.38 58.60
CA ASP A 35 -18.43 -19.78 58.61
C ASP A 35 -19.65 -18.80 58.34
N VAL A 36 -20.79 -19.41 57.93
CA VAL A 36 -22.21 -18.96 57.84
C VAL A 36 -22.58 -17.89 56.75
N GLY A 37 -23.69 -17.97 55.99
CA GLY A 37 -24.69 -19.04 55.77
C GLY A 37 -26.13 -18.56 55.39
N THR A 38 -26.87 -19.41 54.66
CA THR A 38 -28.37 -19.51 54.49
C THR A 38 -29.24 -18.47 53.71
N ASP A 39 -30.32 -19.03 53.12
CA ASP A 39 -31.62 -18.47 52.66
C ASP A 39 -31.75 -17.69 51.32
N GLY A 40 -32.79 -18.01 50.50
CA GLY A 40 -33.05 -17.24 49.26
C GLY A 40 -34.12 -17.61 48.19
N ALA A 41 -35.14 -18.45 48.45
CA ALA A 41 -36.42 -18.56 47.70
C ALA A 41 -36.48 -18.77 46.14
N ASP A 42 -37.15 -19.86 45.74
CA ASP A 42 -37.92 -20.01 44.48
C ASP A 42 -39.21 -19.13 44.54
N PRO A 43 -39.78 -18.65 43.41
CA PRO A 43 -40.99 -19.33 42.88
C PRO A 43 -41.27 -19.26 41.36
N ASP A 44 -41.96 -20.31 40.88
CA ASP A 44 -43.06 -20.31 39.88
C ASP A 44 -42.76 -19.98 38.37
N THR A 45 -43.42 -20.57 37.36
CA THR A 45 -44.46 -21.63 37.30
C THR A 45 -44.55 -22.30 35.89
N VAL A 46 -44.87 -23.62 35.86
CA VAL A 46 -45.90 -24.35 35.05
C VAL A 46 -46.13 -23.93 33.57
N VAL A 47 -46.13 -24.79 32.53
CA VAL A 47 -47.03 -25.93 32.14
C VAL A 47 -46.19 -26.88 31.22
N ALA A 48 -46.02 -28.22 31.31
CA ALA A 48 -46.83 -29.40 31.70
C ALA A 48 -47.48 -30.19 30.53
N ILE A 49 -47.53 -31.55 30.67
CA ILE A 49 -48.49 -32.52 30.05
C ILE A 49 -48.29 -32.89 28.55
N ASP A 50 -48.31 -34.14 28.07
CA ASP A 50 -48.40 -35.53 28.63
C ASP A 50 -47.50 -36.46 27.75
N GLY A 51 -46.92 -37.59 28.20
CA GLY A 51 -47.54 -38.92 28.46
C GLY A 51 -46.80 -40.00 27.62
N ASP A 52 -46.90 -41.31 27.83
CA ASP A 52 -47.61 -42.13 28.84
C ASP A 52 -47.02 -43.58 28.87
N ASP A 53 -47.58 -44.51 29.66
CA ASP A 53 -47.34 -45.99 29.67
C ASP A 53 -45.87 -46.48 29.91
N ALA A 54 -45.41 -46.98 31.08
CA ALA A 54 -45.99 -47.63 32.27
C ALA A 54 -46.20 -49.17 32.23
N ALA A 55 -45.34 -49.91 32.95
CA ALA A 55 -45.53 -51.27 33.47
C ALA A 55 -44.56 -51.47 34.66
N SER A 56 -45.01 -51.43 35.91
CA SER A 56 -45.46 -52.57 36.75
C SER A 56 -44.38 -53.65 36.98
N ASP A 57 -44.03 -54.07 38.20
CA ASP A 57 -44.62 -53.87 39.54
C ASP A 57 -43.48 -53.68 40.61
N GLY A 58 -43.63 -53.77 41.94
CA GLY A 58 -44.72 -54.36 42.74
C GLY A 58 -44.55 -54.34 44.27
N SER A 59 -44.07 -53.22 44.85
CA SER A 59 -44.34 -52.75 46.24
C SER A 59 -44.04 -53.63 47.49
N ASP A 60 -43.36 -52.99 48.45
CA ASP A 60 -43.43 -53.15 49.92
C ASP A 60 -42.72 -54.35 50.60
N GLY A 61 -41.98 -54.04 51.68
CA GLY A 61 -41.23 -55.02 52.50
C GLY A 61 -40.17 -54.40 53.42
N ASP A 62 -40.59 -53.64 54.43
CA ASP A 62 -39.73 -52.84 55.32
C ASP A 62 -38.65 -53.64 56.09
N ASP A 63 -37.41 -53.11 56.16
CA ASP A 63 -36.69 -52.72 57.39
C ASP A 63 -35.14 -52.77 57.26
N ALA A 64 -34.51 -51.62 57.48
CA ALA A 64 -33.16 -51.37 58.00
C ALA A 64 -31.94 -52.20 57.52
N LEU A 65 -31.09 -51.56 56.71
CA LEU A 65 -29.66 -51.38 57.06
C LEU A 65 -29.17 -49.99 56.61
N ASP A 66 -28.58 -49.24 57.53
CA ASP A 66 -27.79 -48.03 57.25
C ASP A 66 -26.41 -48.40 56.66
N GLY A 67 -25.86 -47.46 55.87
CA GLY A 67 -24.42 -47.32 55.68
C GLY A 67 -23.76 -48.23 54.65
N PHE A 68 -23.50 -47.68 53.47
CA PHE A 68 -22.13 -47.43 52.97
C PHE A 68 -22.22 -46.44 51.78
N GLY A 69 -22.60 -45.20 52.10
CA GLY A 69 -22.52 -44.07 51.18
C GLY A 69 -21.17 -43.40 51.30
N CYS A 70 -20.16 -43.97 50.64
CA CYS A 70 -18.92 -43.27 50.33
C CYS A 70 -19.16 -42.27 49.19
N GLU A 71 -18.31 -41.25 49.05
CA GLU A 71 -18.33 -40.31 47.92
C GLU A 71 -17.02 -40.43 47.14
N ASN A 72 -17.10 -40.40 45.81
CA ASN A 72 -15.91 -40.43 44.95
C ASN A 72 -15.08 -39.16 45.16
N THR A 73 -13.92 -39.27 45.79
CA THR A 73 -12.97 -38.15 45.94
C THR A 73 -12.16 -37.89 44.66
N CYS A 74 -12.28 -38.77 43.67
CA CYS A 74 -11.67 -38.66 42.35
C CYS A 74 -12.54 -39.24 41.22
N ALA A 75 -12.38 -38.74 39.99
CA ALA A 75 -12.90 -39.36 38.77
C ALA A 75 -12.17 -38.79 37.52
N PRO A 76 -12.11 -39.52 36.39
CA PRO A 76 -12.39 -40.95 36.25
C PRO A 76 -11.25 -41.83 36.81
N VAL A 77 -11.46 -43.15 36.84
CA VAL A 77 -10.39 -44.14 37.14
C VAL A 77 -9.19 -43.90 36.24
N GLY A 78 -7.99 -43.87 36.82
CA GLY A 78 -6.74 -43.61 36.12
C GLY A 78 -6.41 -42.13 35.90
N ALA A 79 -7.28 -41.19 36.30
CA ALA A 79 -6.90 -39.79 36.41
C ALA A 79 -5.72 -39.62 37.37
N THR A 80 -4.85 -38.64 37.13
CA THR A 80 -3.68 -38.34 37.95
C THR A 80 -3.68 -36.91 38.45
N ARG A 81 -3.14 -36.67 39.65
CA ARG A 81 -2.91 -35.32 40.20
C ARG A 81 -1.58 -35.25 40.95
N CYS A 82 -1.19 -34.04 41.31
CA CYS A 82 -0.05 -33.82 42.22
C CYS A 82 -0.54 -33.65 43.66
N GLY A 83 -0.27 -34.67 44.48
CA GLY A 83 -0.44 -34.61 45.92
C GLY A 83 0.85 -34.23 46.65
N PRO A 84 0.80 -34.07 47.99
CA PRO A 84 1.93 -33.61 48.80
C PRO A 84 3.15 -34.56 48.80
N ASN A 85 3.01 -35.78 48.29
CA ASN A 85 4.09 -36.78 48.20
C ASN A 85 4.45 -37.17 46.75
N GLY A 86 3.87 -36.53 45.73
CA GLY A 86 4.12 -36.82 44.32
C GLY A 86 2.85 -37.10 43.50
N VAL A 87 2.93 -37.96 42.50
CA VAL A 87 1.79 -38.31 41.63
C VAL A 87 0.82 -39.23 42.37
N GLU A 88 -0.43 -38.81 42.49
CA GLU A 88 -1.55 -39.61 43.01
C GLU A 88 -2.45 -40.04 41.86
N THR A 89 -2.90 -41.30 41.85
CA THR A 89 -3.73 -41.87 40.78
C THR A 89 -5.09 -42.29 41.31
N CYS A 90 -6.15 -41.97 40.60
CA CYS A 90 -7.53 -42.29 40.96
C CYS A 90 -7.88 -43.77 40.75
N GLY A 91 -8.47 -44.44 41.75
CA GLY A 91 -8.94 -45.82 41.64
C GLY A 91 -9.67 -46.32 42.89
N LEU A 92 -10.04 -47.61 42.91
CA LEU A 92 -10.47 -48.29 44.13
C LEU A 92 -9.21 -48.62 44.96
N ILE A 93 -9.02 -47.92 46.07
CA ILE A 93 -7.78 -48.02 46.89
C ILE A 93 -7.96 -48.94 48.11
N ASP A 94 -9.20 -49.12 48.59
CA ASP A 94 -9.55 -50.08 49.65
C ASP A 94 -10.67 -51.06 49.21
N ASP A 95 -11.39 -51.65 50.16
CA ASP A 95 -12.41 -52.70 49.93
C ASP A 95 -13.83 -52.14 49.67
N ASP A 96 -14.04 -50.81 49.57
CA ASP A 96 -15.34 -50.22 49.20
C ASP A 96 -15.50 -49.98 47.68
N VAL A 97 -16.57 -49.27 47.26
CA VAL A 97 -16.96 -49.10 45.85
C VAL A 97 -16.60 -47.72 45.28
N CYS A 98 -16.00 -46.84 46.08
CA CYS A 98 -15.73 -45.45 45.73
C CYS A 98 -14.29 -45.19 45.29
N LEU A 99 -14.16 -44.20 44.42
CA LEU A 99 -12.90 -43.82 43.80
C LEU A 99 -12.13 -42.84 44.69
N GLU A 100 -10.93 -43.25 45.09
CA GLU A 100 -9.99 -42.46 45.89
C GLU A 100 -8.64 -42.25 45.20
N TRP A 101 -7.92 -41.23 45.68
CA TRP A 101 -6.55 -40.94 45.25
C TRP A 101 -5.56 -41.87 45.96
N SER A 102 -4.76 -42.59 45.18
CA SER A 102 -3.66 -43.41 45.71
C SER A 102 -2.67 -42.58 46.52
N ALA A 103 -1.93 -43.22 47.43
CA ALA A 103 -0.79 -42.58 48.07
C ALA A 103 0.21 -42.04 47.01
N GLY A 104 0.68 -40.80 47.20
CA GLY A 104 1.53 -40.12 46.22
C GLY A 104 2.86 -40.82 45.95
N VAL A 105 3.14 -41.10 44.68
CA VAL A 105 4.39 -41.67 44.20
C VAL A 105 5.39 -40.54 43.94
N ALA A 106 6.42 -40.46 44.77
CA ALA A 106 7.45 -39.43 44.69
C ALA A 106 8.19 -39.46 43.34
N CYS A 107 8.38 -38.26 42.76
CA CYS A 107 9.18 -38.10 41.55
C CYS A 107 10.66 -38.41 41.82
N ALA A 108 11.36 -38.89 40.80
CA ALA A 108 12.81 -39.09 40.85
C ALA A 108 13.54 -37.74 41.00
N GLN A 109 14.81 -37.79 41.42
CA GLN A 109 15.67 -36.59 41.49
C GLN A 109 15.68 -35.85 40.12
N GLY A 110 15.74 -34.52 40.17
CA GLY A 110 15.60 -33.64 38.99
C GLY A 110 14.14 -33.33 38.57
N ARG A 111 13.14 -34.04 39.14
CA ARG A 111 11.74 -33.94 38.69
C ARG A 111 10.75 -33.48 39.77
N THR A 112 9.79 -32.65 39.36
CA THR A 112 8.68 -32.16 40.20
C THR A 112 7.35 -32.59 39.59
N CYS A 113 6.36 -32.88 40.43
CA CYS A 113 5.02 -33.19 39.94
C CYS A 113 4.35 -31.91 39.41
N THR A 114 3.98 -31.90 38.13
CA THR A 114 3.22 -30.84 37.45
C THR A 114 2.09 -31.50 36.66
N ALA A 115 0.86 -30.99 36.79
CA ALA A 115 -0.32 -31.48 36.05
C ALA A 115 -0.55 -33.02 36.11
N GLY A 116 -0.23 -33.67 37.24
CA GLY A 116 -0.39 -35.12 37.41
C GLY A 116 0.79 -35.98 36.92
N ALA A 117 1.86 -35.38 36.37
CA ALA A 117 3.03 -36.09 35.88
C ALA A 117 4.34 -35.56 36.50
N CYS A 118 5.36 -36.42 36.61
CA CYS A 118 6.70 -36.02 37.04
C CYS A 118 7.50 -35.41 35.88
N SER A 119 7.46 -34.08 35.75
CA SER A 119 8.22 -33.31 34.75
C SER A 119 9.62 -32.94 35.26
N ALA A 120 10.56 -32.66 34.35
CA ALA A 120 11.87 -32.09 34.68
C ALA A 120 11.74 -30.65 35.21
N THR A 121 12.71 -30.23 36.02
CA THR A 121 12.77 -28.88 36.61
C THR A 121 13.69 -27.91 35.87
N CYS A 122 14.29 -28.38 34.78
CA CYS A 122 15.21 -27.68 33.89
C CYS A 122 14.50 -27.32 32.56
N THR A 123 15.25 -26.73 31.62
CA THR A 123 14.79 -26.51 30.24
C THR A 123 15.96 -26.81 29.31
N SER A 124 15.76 -27.66 28.31
CA SER A 124 16.82 -28.08 27.40
C SER A 124 17.33 -26.92 26.54
N GLU A 125 18.65 -26.85 26.34
CA GLU A 125 19.29 -25.95 25.39
C GLU A 125 19.18 -26.45 23.93
N CYS A 126 18.70 -27.68 23.75
CA CYS A 126 18.49 -28.33 22.46
C CYS A 126 17.38 -29.39 22.51
N ASN A 127 16.72 -29.62 21.38
CA ASN A 127 15.46 -30.37 21.34
C ASN A 127 15.60 -31.83 20.87
N VAL A 128 16.79 -32.24 20.42
CA VAL A 128 17.02 -33.56 19.79
C VAL A 128 18.33 -34.17 20.32
N LEU A 129 18.21 -35.25 21.10
CA LEU A 129 19.36 -35.99 21.63
C LEU A 129 20.25 -36.49 20.47
N GLY A 130 21.53 -36.13 20.49
CA GLY A 130 22.51 -36.48 19.48
C GLY A 130 22.61 -35.51 18.30
N ALA A 131 21.77 -34.47 18.22
CA ALA A 131 21.94 -33.41 17.22
C ALA A 131 23.28 -32.69 17.37
N THR A 132 23.85 -32.22 16.26
CA THR A 132 25.12 -31.48 16.26
C THR A 132 24.95 -30.07 15.71
N ARG A 133 25.81 -29.14 16.16
CA ARG A 133 25.91 -27.78 15.62
C ARG A 133 27.35 -27.29 15.58
N CYS A 134 27.64 -26.31 14.75
CA CYS A 134 28.91 -25.60 14.76
C CYS A 134 28.92 -24.48 15.81
N SER A 135 30.09 -24.24 16.42
CA SER A 135 30.30 -23.24 17.46
C SER A 135 31.74 -22.73 17.36
N GLY A 136 31.98 -21.79 16.44
CA GLY A 136 33.31 -21.59 15.87
C GLY A 136 33.69 -22.73 14.93
N ASN A 137 34.99 -22.99 14.72
CA ASN A 137 35.46 -24.10 13.88
C ASN A 137 35.46 -25.46 14.61
N GLY A 138 34.34 -25.79 15.26
CA GLY A 138 34.20 -27.02 16.03
C GLY A 138 32.76 -27.38 16.31
N VAL A 139 32.52 -28.67 16.54
CA VAL A 139 31.20 -29.27 16.72
C VAL A 139 30.84 -29.36 18.20
N GLN A 140 29.59 -29.02 18.53
CA GLN A 140 28.94 -29.40 19.79
C GLN A 140 27.89 -30.47 19.52
N THR A 141 27.74 -31.45 20.41
CA THR A 141 26.66 -32.46 20.37
C THR A 141 25.67 -32.23 21.51
N CYS A 142 24.38 -32.35 21.23
CA CYS A 142 23.28 -32.23 22.18
C CYS A 142 23.12 -33.52 23.01
N SER A 143 23.19 -33.43 24.34
CA SER A 143 22.98 -34.58 25.25
C SER A 143 22.66 -34.16 26.68
N ASP A 144 22.00 -35.03 27.45
CA ASP A 144 21.92 -34.92 28.91
C ASP A 144 23.34 -35.08 29.51
N LEU A 145 23.99 -33.98 29.88
CA LEU A 145 25.36 -33.98 30.39
C LEU A 145 25.42 -34.16 31.91
N ASN A 146 24.31 -33.94 32.60
CA ASN A 146 24.27 -33.77 34.05
C ASN A 146 23.42 -34.85 34.78
N GLY A 147 22.45 -35.46 34.08
CA GLY A 147 21.58 -36.54 34.53
C GLY A 147 20.17 -36.10 34.94
N ASP A 148 19.71 -34.89 34.58
CA ASP A 148 18.39 -34.35 34.96
C ASP A 148 17.29 -34.49 33.89
N LEU A 149 17.60 -35.13 32.76
CA LEU A 149 16.74 -35.36 31.59
C LEU A 149 16.47 -34.14 30.71
N CYS A 150 17.11 -32.99 30.96
CA CYS A 150 17.27 -31.98 29.92
C CYS A 150 18.41 -32.34 28.97
N LEU A 151 18.56 -31.56 27.90
CA LEU A 151 19.64 -31.73 26.93
C LEU A 151 20.44 -30.43 26.82
N GLU A 152 21.74 -30.54 27.00
CA GLU A 152 22.71 -29.45 26.93
C GLU A 152 23.64 -29.64 25.74
N TRP A 153 24.27 -28.55 25.28
CA TRP A 153 25.34 -28.66 24.29
C TRP A 153 26.68 -29.04 24.93
N SER A 154 27.33 -30.07 24.39
CA SER A 154 28.68 -30.47 24.80
C SER A 154 29.68 -29.31 24.68
N ALA A 155 30.82 -29.42 25.37
CA ALA A 155 31.97 -28.58 25.02
C ALA A 155 32.30 -28.73 23.51
N THR A 156 32.69 -27.63 22.88
CA THR A 156 33.11 -27.60 21.47
C THR A 156 34.30 -28.54 21.25
N THR A 157 34.21 -29.38 20.22
CA THR A 157 35.30 -30.21 19.71
C THR A 157 35.79 -29.61 18.40
N ASP A 158 36.98 -29.01 18.41
CA ASP A 158 37.57 -28.36 17.23
C ASP A 158 37.78 -29.36 16.07
N CYS A 159 37.53 -28.90 14.84
CA CYS A 159 37.77 -29.68 13.63
C CYS A 159 39.27 -29.84 13.34
N ALA A 160 39.64 -30.82 12.50
CA ALA A 160 41.05 -31.04 12.16
C ALA A 160 41.62 -29.91 11.28
N ALA A 161 42.96 -29.84 11.19
CA ALA A 161 43.61 -28.90 10.29
C ALA A 161 43.31 -29.28 8.83
N GLY A 162 42.61 -28.38 8.11
CA GLY A 162 42.05 -28.65 6.77
C GLY A 162 40.55 -28.95 6.76
N GLU A 163 39.89 -28.95 7.93
CA GLU A 163 38.43 -29.13 8.05
C GLU A 163 37.76 -27.85 8.58
N SER A 164 36.68 -27.45 7.93
CA SER A 164 35.74 -26.41 8.38
C SER A 164 34.52 -27.05 9.04
N CYS A 165 33.99 -26.44 10.11
CA CYS A 165 32.68 -26.84 10.62
C CYS A 165 31.56 -26.25 9.76
N SER A 166 30.80 -27.09 9.08
CA SER A 166 29.58 -26.72 8.33
C SER A 166 28.49 -27.78 8.57
N GLY A 167 27.21 -27.38 8.58
CA GLY A 167 26.09 -28.31 8.81
C GLY A 167 26.14 -29.10 10.14
N GLY A 168 26.91 -28.65 11.13
CA GLY A 168 27.14 -29.38 12.38
C GLY A 168 28.11 -30.57 12.26
N VAL A 169 28.90 -30.64 11.19
CA VAL A 169 29.97 -31.62 10.99
C VAL A 169 31.28 -30.94 10.61
N CYS A 170 32.41 -31.58 10.91
CA CYS A 170 33.71 -31.19 10.35
C CYS A 170 33.82 -31.78 8.94
N ALA A 171 34.04 -30.93 7.94
CA ALA A 171 34.19 -31.32 6.54
C ALA A 171 35.43 -30.67 5.92
N THR A 172 36.15 -31.42 5.09
CA THR A 172 37.08 -30.86 4.11
C THR A 172 36.25 -30.15 3.04
N GLY A 173 36.03 -28.86 3.26
CA GLY A 173 35.14 -28.01 2.46
C GLY A 173 35.72 -26.61 2.33
N CYS A 174 36.81 -26.49 1.58
CA CYS A 174 37.08 -25.25 0.87
C CYS A 174 36.00 -25.06 -0.21
N SER A 175 35.80 -23.82 -0.67
CA SER A 175 34.86 -23.49 -1.73
C SER A 175 35.57 -22.68 -2.80
N ASN A 176 35.62 -23.20 -4.02
CA ASN A 176 36.23 -22.51 -5.18
C ASN A 176 35.73 -21.06 -5.27
N GLU A 177 36.63 -20.08 -5.13
CA GLU A 177 36.31 -18.67 -5.40
C GLU A 177 36.07 -18.41 -6.90
N CYS A 178 36.43 -19.37 -7.76
CA CYS A 178 36.32 -19.28 -9.21
C CYS A 178 36.06 -20.62 -9.90
N THR A 179 35.24 -20.58 -10.95
CA THR A 179 34.60 -21.78 -11.54
C THR A 179 35.49 -22.61 -12.49
N ALA A 180 36.63 -22.07 -12.95
CA ALA A 180 37.51 -22.77 -13.88
C ALA A 180 38.96 -22.27 -13.83
N THR A 181 39.92 -23.19 -13.65
CA THR A 181 41.36 -22.89 -13.67
C THR A 181 41.76 -22.11 -14.94
N GLY A 182 42.40 -20.96 -14.77
CA GLY A 182 42.77 -20.06 -15.87
C GLY A 182 41.69 -19.07 -16.30
N ALA A 183 40.50 -19.06 -15.70
CA ALA A 183 39.58 -17.93 -15.78
C ALA A 183 40.24 -16.65 -15.27
N THR A 184 39.83 -15.48 -15.78
CA THR A 184 40.42 -14.19 -15.42
C THR A 184 39.34 -13.17 -15.06
N ARG A 185 39.61 -12.33 -14.05
CA ARG A 185 38.73 -11.21 -13.66
C ARG A 185 39.53 -9.94 -13.40
N CYS A 186 38.85 -8.81 -13.41
CA CYS A 186 39.43 -7.53 -13.01
C CYS A 186 39.32 -7.29 -11.52
N SER A 187 40.39 -6.74 -10.94
CA SER A 187 40.46 -6.27 -9.55
C SER A 187 41.18 -4.92 -9.56
N GLY A 188 40.39 -3.85 -9.58
CA GLY A 188 40.90 -2.50 -9.88
C GLY A 188 41.60 -2.45 -11.24
N LEU A 189 42.82 -1.88 -11.27
CA LEU A 189 43.63 -1.71 -12.49
C LEU A 189 44.50 -2.93 -12.84
N GLY A 190 44.07 -4.14 -12.47
CA GLY A 190 44.83 -5.37 -12.68
C GLY A 190 43.96 -6.61 -12.85
N VAL A 191 44.59 -7.66 -13.36
CA VAL A 191 43.98 -8.97 -13.63
C VAL A 191 44.29 -9.93 -12.47
N GLN A 192 43.30 -10.70 -12.03
CA GLN A 192 43.50 -11.93 -11.25
C GLN A 192 43.23 -13.15 -12.12
N SER A 193 43.93 -14.26 -11.87
CA SER A 193 43.76 -15.53 -12.57
C SER A 193 43.39 -16.67 -11.62
N CYS A 194 42.40 -17.46 -12.00
CA CYS A 194 41.86 -18.58 -11.21
C CYS A 194 42.80 -19.79 -11.14
N GLY A 195 42.98 -20.39 -9.95
CA GLY A 195 43.74 -21.63 -9.72
C GLY A 195 44.08 -21.84 -8.24
N GLU A 196 44.64 -22.98 -7.85
CA GLU A 196 45.18 -23.14 -6.48
C GLU A 196 46.32 -22.13 -6.25
N HIS A 197 46.13 -21.17 -5.32
CA HIS A 197 47.14 -20.18 -4.93
C HIS A 197 47.56 -20.28 -3.47
N ASP A 198 46.83 -20.99 -2.59
CA ASP A 198 47.31 -21.36 -1.25
C ASP A 198 47.75 -22.84 -1.03
N ALA A 199 47.09 -23.60 -0.17
CA ALA A 199 47.53 -24.89 0.35
C ALA A 199 46.37 -25.89 0.66
N ASP A 200 45.12 -25.57 0.31
CA ASP A 200 44.05 -26.57 0.23
C ASP A 200 43.94 -27.21 -1.18
N GLU A 201 42.73 -27.57 -1.64
CA GLU A 201 42.47 -28.25 -2.92
C GLU A 201 41.38 -27.51 -3.76
N CYS A 202 41.24 -26.19 -3.55
CA CYS A 202 40.27 -25.34 -4.24
C CYS A 202 40.90 -24.26 -5.14
N LEU A 203 40.06 -23.73 -6.03
CA LEU A 203 40.41 -22.71 -7.01
C LEU A 203 40.23 -21.29 -6.42
N ASP A 204 41.34 -20.62 -6.16
CA ASP A 204 41.42 -19.24 -5.64
C ASP A 204 41.59 -18.21 -6.77
N TRP A 205 41.42 -16.92 -6.45
CA TRP A 205 41.95 -15.83 -7.28
C TRP A 205 43.38 -15.44 -6.90
N SER A 206 44.28 -15.42 -7.88
CA SER A 206 45.67 -14.99 -7.68
C SER A 206 45.81 -13.58 -7.08
N ASP A 207 46.99 -13.28 -6.54
CA ASP A 207 47.46 -11.89 -6.38
C ASP A 207 47.15 -11.07 -7.65
N THR A 208 46.72 -9.81 -7.47
CA THR A 208 46.32 -8.93 -8.58
C THR A 208 47.56 -8.46 -9.36
N VAL A 209 47.64 -8.83 -10.64
CA VAL A 209 48.71 -8.42 -11.56
C VAL A 209 48.33 -7.08 -12.20
N PRO A 210 49.02 -5.97 -11.92
CA PRO A 210 48.69 -4.67 -12.50
C PRO A 210 48.86 -4.66 -14.02
N CYS A 211 47.95 -3.99 -14.73
CA CYS A 211 48.07 -3.87 -16.18
C CYS A 211 49.27 -3.00 -16.61
N PRO A 212 49.82 -3.24 -17.82
CA PRO A 212 50.85 -2.39 -18.41
C PRO A 212 50.44 -0.91 -18.47
N SER A 213 51.42 0.00 -18.47
CA SER A 213 51.17 1.44 -18.62
C SER A 213 50.46 1.74 -19.94
N GLY A 214 49.27 2.36 -19.87
CA GLY A 214 48.39 2.59 -21.02
C GLY A 214 47.30 1.54 -21.20
N GLN A 215 47.13 0.61 -20.25
CA GLN A 215 46.07 -0.40 -20.28
C GLN A 215 45.29 -0.43 -18.97
N THR A 216 43.98 -0.67 -19.08
CA THR A 216 43.04 -0.84 -17.97
C THR A 216 42.51 -2.27 -18.00
N CYS A 217 42.10 -2.82 -16.86
CA CYS A 217 41.49 -4.14 -16.86
C CYS A 217 40.03 -4.06 -17.34
N SER A 218 39.71 -4.77 -18.42
CA SER A 218 38.39 -4.84 -19.05
C SER A 218 38.13 -6.27 -19.50
N GLY A 219 36.94 -6.81 -19.20
CA GLY A 219 36.58 -8.20 -19.52
C GLY A 219 37.53 -9.27 -18.98
N GLY A 220 38.19 -9.02 -17.84
CA GLY A 220 39.22 -9.91 -17.27
C GLY A 220 40.60 -9.81 -17.93
N THR A 221 40.79 -8.94 -18.93
CA THR A 221 42.05 -8.77 -19.66
C THR A 221 42.60 -7.35 -19.52
N CYS A 222 43.91 -7.15 -19.70
CA CYS A 222 44.46 -5.81 -19.84
C CYS A 222 44.17 -5.29 -21.26
N ALA A 223 43.06 -4.58 -21.39
CA ALA A 223 42.62 -3.96 -22.63
C ALA A 223 43.19 -2.55 -22.74
N THR A 224 43.26 -2.05 -23.98
CA THR A 224 43.63 -0.66 -24.24
C THR A 224 42.35 0.15 -24.29
N ASP A 225 41.70 0.31 -23.13
CA ASP A 225 40.46 1.07 -22.94
C ASP A 225 40.74 2.57 -22.98
N CYS A 226 41.28 3.01 -24.12
CA CYS A 226 41.11 4.33 -24.65
C CYS A 226 39.89 4.29 -25.60
N ILE A 227 39.25 5.44 -25.83
CA ILE A 227 38.17 5.59 -26.81
C ILE A 227 38.66 6.64 -27.80
N ASP A 228 38.48 6.39 -29.10
CA ASP A 228 38.79 7.37 -30.14
C ASP A 228 37.98 8.66 -29.91
N GLU A 229 38.64 9.74 -29.50
CA GLU A 229 38.04 11.09 -29.46
C GLU A 229 37.63 11.57 -30.87
N CYS A 230 38.13 10.91 -31.91
CA CYS A 230 37.88 11.23 -33.31
C CYS A 230 38.01 10.01 -34.22
N SER A 231 36.95 9.68 -34.95
CA SER A 231 36.79 8.43 -35.69
C SER A 231 37.53 8.33 -37.04
N THR A 232 38.48 9.22 -37.36
CA THR A 232 39.27 9.14 -38.61
C THR A 232 40.61 9.88 -38.51
N PRO A 233 41.76 9.20 -38.62
CA PRO A 233 43.08 9.82 -38.55
C PRO A 233 43.28 10.93 -39.58
N GLY A 234 43.80 12.09 -39.14
CA GLY A 234 44.10 13.24 -39.98
C GLY A 234 42.91 14.16 -40.31
N VAL A 235 41.70 13.84 -39.86
CA VAL A 235 40.57 14.80 -39.87
C VAL A 235 40.92 16.02 -39.02
N LYS A 236 40.37 17.18 -39.37
CA LYS A 236 40.63 18.45 -38.69
C LYS A 236 39.34 19.08 -38.21
N ALA A 237 39.36 19.55 -36.97
CA ALA A 237 38.28 20.31 -36.35
C ALA A 237 38.83 21.64 -35.81
N CYS A 238 37.93 22.45 -35.26
CA CYS A 238 38.25 23.77 -34.70
C CYS A 238 38.06 23.75 -33.19
N SER A 239 39.07 24.22 -32.46
CA SER A 239 39.03 24.49 -31.03
C SER A 239 39.26 25.99 -30.84
N GLY A 240 38.17 26.76 -30.87
CA GLY A 240 38.22 28.21 -31.06
C GLY A 240 38.99 28.60 -32.34
N ALA A 241 39.80 29.65 -32.27
CA ALA A 241 40.66 30.12 -33.37
C ALA A 241 41.90 29.24 -33.66
N SER A 242 41.82 27.93 -33.37
CA SER A 242 42.91 26.95 -33.55
C SER A 242 42.42 25.70 -34.24
N VAL A 243 43.24 25.15 -35.13
CA VAL A 243 43.00 23.84 -35.76
C VAL A 243 43.54 22.74 -34.86
N ILE A 244 42.69 21.76 -34.57
CA ILE A 244 43.07 20.46 -33.99
C ILE A 244 43.05 19.40 -35.10
N THR A 245 43.96 18.42 -35.04
CA THR A 245 44.04 17.31 -35.99
C THR A 245 43.93 16.00 -35.24
N CYS A 246 43.09 15.10 -35.75
CA CYS A 246 42.86 13.77 -35.19
C CYS A 246 44.07 12.85 -35.37
N GLY A 247 44.48 12.16 -34.31
CA GLY A 247 45.41 11.04 -34.37
C GLY A 247 46.43 10.99 -33.22
N GLN A 248 47.05 9.80 -33.09
CA GLN A 248 47.92 9.39 -31.98
C GLN A 248 48.89 10.49 -31.55
N SER A 249 48.60 11.08 -30.40
CA SER A 249 49.30 12.22 -29.81
C SER A 249 50.09 11.85 -28.54
N ASP A 250 49.76 10.73 -27.88
CA ASP A 250 50.63 10.09 -26.87
C ASP A 250 51.24 8.72 -27.25
N THR A 251 50.89 7.64 -26.54
CA THR A 251 51.54 6.33 -26.53
C THR A 251 50.57 5.14 -26.48
N ASP A 252 49.26 5.36 -26.34
CA ASP A 252 48.27 4.29 -26.49
C ASP A 252 47.89 4.01 -27.97
N ALA A 253 46.77 3.32 -28.20
CA ALA A 253 46.37 2.80 -29.51
C ALA A 253 45.23 3.58 -30.19
N CYS A 254 44.67 4.62 -29.56
CA CYS A 254 43.49 5.33 -30.04
C CYS A 254 43.83 6.59 -30.86
N LEU A 255 42.83 7.43 -31.09
CA LEU A 255 42.89 8.67 -31.87
C LEU A 255 42.37 9.86 -31.04
N GLU A 256 43.30 10.65 -30.53
CA GLU A 256 43.05 11.88 -29.76
C GLU A 256 43.08 13.14 -30.65
N TRP A 257 42.62 14.27 -30.11
CA TRP A 257 42.80 15.58 -30.75
C TRP A 257 44.15 16.22 -30.40
N SER A 258 45.01 16.41 -31.41
CA SER A 258 46.31 17.07 -31.25
C SER A 258 46.22 18.44 -30.58
N THR A 259 47.22 18.83 -29.79
CA THR A 259 47.33 20.17 -29.16
C THR A 259 46.95 21.33 -30.12
N PRO A 260 46.05 22.25 -29.76
CA PRO A 260 45.49 23.24 -30.70
C PRO A 260 46.54 24.13 -31.39
N GLN A 261 46.57 24.10 -32.72
CA GLN A 261 47.45 24.93 -33.54
C GLN A 261 46.73 26.20 -34.01
N SER A 262 47.03 27.33 -33.36
CA SER A 262 46.43 28.65 -33.69
C SER A 262 46.56 29.02 -35.16
N CYS A 263 45.49 29.58 -35.73
CA CYS A 263 45.42 30.04 -37.11
C CYS A 263 46.25 31.30 -37.44
N GLY A 264 46.77 31.98 -36.42
CA GLY A 264 47.47 33.26 -36.55
C GLY A 264 46.51 34.46 -36.59
N ALA A 265 47.05 35.66 -36.38
CA ALA A 265 46.24 36.87 -36.24
C ALA A 265 45.43 37.20 -37.51
N GLY A 266 44.16 37.55 -37.33
CA GLY A 266 43.21 37.85 -38.41
C GLY A 266 42.76 36.62 -39.20
N LYS A 267 42.63 35.47 -38.51
CA LYS A 267 42.11 34.21 -39.06
C LYS A 267 41.40 33.37 -38.00
N SER A 268 40.11 33.16 -38.17
CA SER A 268 39.34 32.18 -37.42
C SER A 268 39.43 30.78 -38.05
N CYS A 269 39.13 29.74 -37.27
CA CYS A 269 39.03 28.37 -37.76
C CYS A 269 37.57 28.09 -38.14
N SER A 270 37.34 27.63 -39.36
CA SER A 270 36.03 27.14 -39.82
C SER A 270 36.24 25.89 -40.68
N GLY A 271 35.43 24.84 -40.47
CA GLY A 271 35.56 23.57 -41.18
C GLY A 271 36.98 22.95 -41.08
N GLY A 272 37.58 22.96 -39.89
CA GLY A 272 38.94 22.46 -39.66
C GLY A 272 40.06 23.24 -40.37
N THR A 273 39.75 24.44 -40.89
CA THR A 273 40.60 25.21 -41.80
C THR A 273 40.69 26.67 -41.37
N CYS A 274 41.89 27.25 -41.41
CA CYS A 274 42.11 28.65 -41.06
C CYS A 274 41.68 29.60 -42.19
N SER A 275 40.49 30.16 -42.07
CA SER A 275 39.89 31.09 -43.03
C SER A 275 40.43 32.51 -42.87
N THR A 276 40.24 33.35 -43.88
CA THR A 276 40.30 34.83 -43.77
C THR A 276 38.93 35.48 -43.92
N GLU A 277 37.91 34.68 -44.25
CA GLU A 277 36.51 35.04 -44.09
C GLU A 277 36.08 34.44 -42.76
N CYS A 278 36.05 35.29 -41.74
CA CYS A 278 35.35 35.00 -40.49
C CYS A 278 33.85 34.88 -40.75
N VAL A 279 33.12 34.29 -39.81
CA VAL A 279 31.66 34.19 -39.85
C VAL A 279 31.14 34.79 -38.55
N ASN A 280 30.12 35.64 -38.63
CA ASN A 280 29.48 36.19 -37.44
C ASN A 280 28.88 35.06 -36.60
N GLU A 281 29.23 35.01 -35.31
CA GLU A 281 28.60 34.16 -34.31
C GLU A 281 27.24 34.73 -33.86
N CYS A 282 26.99 36.00 -34.19
CA CYS A 282 25.78 36.75 -33.86
C CYS A 282 25.48 37.83 -34.92
N ASP A 283 24.23 37.92 -35.40
CA ASP A 283 23.89 38.73 -36.59
C ASP A 283 23.88 40.25 -36.37
N THR A 284 23.81 40.73 -35.12
CA THR A 284 23.55 42.15 -34.83
C THR A 284 24.35 42.63 -33.63
N LEU A 285 25.29 43.55 -33.89
CA LEU A 285 26.10 44.23 -32.88
C LEU A 285 25.24 44.78 -31.73
N GLY A 286 25.55 44.39 -30.49
CA GLY A 286 24.84 44.82 -29.28
C GLY A 286 23.57 44.03 -28.94
N THR A 287 23.25 42.92 -29.62
CA THR A 287 22.31 41.94 -29.06
C THR A 287 22.94 41.20 -27.88
N THR A 288 22.11 40.69 -26.98
CA THR A 288 22.55 39.90 -25.83
C THR A 288 21.95 38.51 -25.85
N THR A 289 22.68 37.53 -25.31
CA THR A 289 22.21 36.14 -25.12
C THR A 289 22.63 35.62 -23.75
N CYS A 290 22.04 34.49 -23.34
CA CYS A 290 22.37 33.81 -22.10
C CYS A 290 23.33 32.64 -22.34
N SER A 291 24.30 32.49 -21.45
CA SER A 291 25.35 31.47 -21.51
C SER A 291 25.72 31.09 -20.09
N ALA A 292 25.19 29.94 -19.63
CA ALA A 292 24.97 29.67 -18.21
C ALA A 292 24.24 30.85 -17.51
N ASN A 293 24.50 31.08 -16.22
CA ASN A 293 23.87 32.15 -15.44
C ASN A 293 24.51 33.52 -15.70
N GLY A 294 24.72 33.90 -16.96
CA GLY A 294 25.33 35.16 -17.35
C GLY A 294 25.01 35.59 -18.77
N VAL A 295 25.13 36.90 -19.01
CA VAL A 295 24.86 37.55 -20.29
C VAL A 295 26.14 37.66 -21.12
N GLN A 296 26.06 37.32 -22.41
CA GLN A 296 27.06 37.68 -23.43
C GLN A 296 26.48 38.78 -24.33
N GLU A 297 27.28 39.79 -24.67
CA GLU A 297 26.93 40.83 -25.65
C GLU A 297 27.64 40.56 -26.98
N CYS A 298 26.92 40.69 -28.09
CA CYS A 298 27.41 40.51 -29.45
C CYS A 298 28.33 41.66 -29.86
N GLY A 299 29.61 41.38 -30.08
CA GLY A 299 30.64 42.40 -30.30
C GLY A 299 31.81 41.90 -31.14
N ASN A 300 32.34 42.77 -32.01
CA ASN A 300 33.65 42.55 -32.63
C ASN A 300 34.73 42.70 -31.55
N THR A 301 35.16 41.58 -30.98
CA THR A 301 35.88 41.48 -29.71
C THR A 301 37.38 41.29 -29.91
N ASP A 302 37.80 40.64 -31.01
CA ASP A 302 39.23 40.40 -31.32
C ASP A 302 39.79 41.31 -32.44
N VAL A 303 38.92 42.09 -33.11
CA VAL A 303 39.23 43.02 -34.20
C VAL A 303 39.57 42.33 -35.55
N ASP A 304 39.08 41.11 -35.81
CA ASP A 304 39.25 40.45 -37.12
C ASP A 304 38.35 41.02 -38.23
N GLY A 305 37.07 41.27 -37.93
CA GLY A 305 36.08 41.87 -38.84
C GLY A 305 34.63 41.42 -38.66
N CYS A 306 34.37 40.35 -37.90
CA CYS A 306 33.03 39.79 -37.68
C CYS A 306 32.35 40.30 -36.40
N PHE A 307 31.30 39.62 -35.94
CA PHE A 307 30.73 39.80 -34.59
C PHE A 307 30.77 38.46 -33.84
N GLU A 308 31.31 38.49 -32.62
CA GLU A 308 31.51 37.33 -31.75
C GLU A 308 30.71 37.50 -30.45
N TRP A 309 30.47 36.42 -29.71
CA TRP A 309 29.90 36.54 -28.37
C TRP A 309 30.97 36.94 -27.35
N GLY A 310 30.83 38.13 -26.76
CA GLY A 310 31.74 38.65 -25.74
C GLY A 310 31.80 37.78 -24.46
N THR A 311 32.76 38.05 -23.59
CA THR A 311 32.95 37.30 -22.33
C THR A 311 31.68 37.32 -21.46
N THR A 312 31.20 36.14 -21.04
CA THR A 312 30.03 35.99 -20.16
C THR A 312 30.17 36.83 -18.89
N VAL A 313 29.29 37.81 -18.74
CA VAL A 313 29.10 38.58 -17.51
C VAL A 313 28.10 37.83 -16.65
N ALA A 314 28.58 37.17 -15.61
CA ALA A 314 27.73 36.50 -14.63
C ALA A 314 26.67 37.46 -14.07
N CYS A 315 25.45 36.98 -13.92
CA CYS A 315 24.37 37.79 -13.35
C CYS A 315 24.63 38.10 -11.87
N PRO A 316 24.07 39.21 -11.35
CA PRO A 316 24.08 39.52 -9.93
C PRO A 316 23.52 38.37 -9.07
N GLU A 317 23.96 38.31 -7.82
CA GLU A 317 23.40 37.42 -6.79
C GLU A 317 21.87 37.66 -6.71
N GLY A 318 21.08 36.58 -6.77
CA GLY A 318 19.61 36.62 -6.92
C GLY A 318 19.06 36.68 -8.35
N GLN A 319 19.90 36.80 -9.39
CA GLN A 319 19.43 36.90 -10.79
C GLN A 319 19.93 35.75 -11.68
N THR A 320 19.04 35.27 -12.55
CA THR A 320 19.35 34.27 -13.58
C THR A 320 19.26 34.93 -14.95
N CYS A 321 20.07 34.46 -15.91
CA CYS A 321 19.94 34.97 -17.27
C CYS A 321 18.71 34.35 -17.96
N SER A 322 17.77 35.19 -18.36
CA SER A 322 16.63 34.83 -19.21
C SER A 322 16.51 35.80 -20.39
N VAL A 323 16.28 35.27 -21.60
CA VAL A 323 16.10 36.01 -22.86
C VAL A 323 17.18 37.09 -23.11
N GLY A 324 18.45 36.75 -22.82
CA GLY A 324 19.59 37.67 -22.99
C GLY A 324 19.70 38.78 -21.95
N THR A 325 18.96 38.70 -20.84
CA THR A 325 19.01 39.67 -19.74
C THR A 325 19.13 38.97 -18.39
N CYS A 326 19.84 39.57 -17.44
CA CYS A 326 19.73 39.15 -16.06
C CYS A 326 18.36 39.60 -15.53
N SER A 327 17.51 38.62 -15.24
CA SER A 327 16.17 38.78 -14.67
C SER A 327 16.14 38.08 -13.32
N VAL A 328 15.38 38.61 -12.37
CA VAL A 328 15.08 37.84 -11.16
C VAL A 328 14.16 36.70 -11.56
N SER A 329 14.65 35.45 -11.48
CA SER A 329 13.90 34.24 -11.84
C SER A 329 13.40 33.50 -10.60
N CYS A 330 13.09 34.27 -9.57
CA CYS A 330 12.38 33.80 -8.40
C CYS A 330 10.91 33.54 -8.75
N LEU A 331 10.25 32.76 -7.90
CA LEU A 331 8.81 32.54 -7.95
C LEU A 331 8.28 32.86 -6.56
N ASP A 332 7.18 33.59 -6.44
CA ASP A 332 6.58 33.89 -5.14
C ASP A 332 6.21 32.59 -4.40
N GLU A 333 6.93 32.25 -3.33
CA GLU A 333 6.57 31.15 -2.42
C GLU A 333 5.25 31.45 -1.69
N CYS A 334 4.83 32.72 -1.66
CA CYS A 334 3.72 33.20 -0.85
C CYS A 334 2.88 34.27 -1.56
N PRO A 335 1.53 34.21 -1.46
CA PRO A 335 0.63 34.81 -2.45
C PRO A 335 0.49 36.35 -2.38
N ALA A 336 1.03 37.01 -1.35
CA ALA A 336 1.06 38.47 -1.22
C ALA A 336 1.93 38.90 -0.03
N ALA A 337 2.74 39.95 -0.20
CA ALA A 337 3.55 40.52 0.88
C ALA A 337 2.70 40.83 2.13
N GLY A 338 3.12 40.31 3.28
CA GLY A 338 2.40 40.41 4.55
C GLY A 338 1.38 39.29 4.82
N ALA A 339 1.14 38.37 3.89
CA ALA A 339 0.42 37.11 4.16
C ALA A 339 1.12 36.31 5.28
N ARG A 340 0.39 35.40 5.93
CA ARG A 340 0.91 34.64 7.08
C ARG A 340 0.52 33.17 7.02
N ARG A 341 1.40 32.30 7.50
CA ARG A 341 1.12 30.87 7.72
C ARG A 341 1.70 30.39 9.04
N CYS A 342 1.28 29.21 9.48
CA CYS A 342 1.85 28.53 10.64
C CYS A 342 2.92 27.53 10.21
N SER A 343 4.01 27.44 10.97
CA SER A 343 5.07 26.45 10.78
C SER A 343 5.80 26.21 12.08
N GLY A 344 5.95 24.94 12.49
CA GLY A 344 6.67 24.56 13.73
C GLY A 344 6.13 25.21 15.01
N GLY A 345 4.82 25.47 15.09
CA GLY A 345 4.17 26.20 16.20
C GLY A 345 4.32 27.73 16.15
N GLY A 346 5.22 28.26 15.32
CA GLY A 346 5.41 29.68 15.08
C GLY A 346 4.63 30.24 13.88
N THR A 347 4.66 31.57 13.74
CA THR A 347 4.15 32.28 12.55
C THR A 347 5.28 32.55 11.57
N GLN A 348 5.03 32.33 10.28
CA GLN A 348 5.83 32.89 9.19
C GLN A 348 5.09 34.07 8.57
N VAL A 349 5.83 35.10 8.17
CA VAL A 349 5.29 36.26 7.44
C VAL A 349 5.91 36.25 6.04
N CYS A 350 5.05 36.36 5.04
CA CYS A 350 5.39 36.47 3.63
C CYS A 350 6.04 37.83 3.33
N GLY A 351 7.12 37.84 2.58
CA GLY A 351 7.79 39.04 2.12
C GLY A 351 9.13 38.70 1.51
N ASN A 352 9.80 39.68 0.93
CA ASN A 352 11.16 39.53 0.43
C ASN A 352 12.14 39.38 1.61
N VAL A 353 12.78 38.22 1.75
CA VAL A 353 13.59 37.83 2.92
C VAL A 353 15.10 37.87 2.61
N ASP A 354 15.50 37.54 1.39
CA ASP A 354 16.91 37.45 0.98
C ASP A 354 17.41 38.63 0.11
N ALA A 355 16.52 39.57 -0.24
CA ALA A 355 16.75 40.79 -1.04
C ALA A 355 16.67 40.64 -2.58
N ASP A 356 15.92 39.67 -3.12
CA ASP A 356 15.62 39.57 -4.56
C ASP A 356 14.43 40.49 -5.03
N GLU A 357 13.50 40.04 -5.88
CA GLU A 357 12.25 40.78 -6.24
C GLU A 357 10.94 40.05 -5.88
N CYS A 358 10.98 38.82 -5.35
CA CYS A 358 9.82 37.99 -5.03
C CYS A 358 9.50 37.97 -3.52
N LEU A 359 8.61 37.04 -3.15
CA LEU A 359 8.02 36.91 -1.83
C LEU A 359 8.23 35.50 -1.25
N ASP A 360 8.99 35.42 -0.16
CA ASP A 360 9.40 34.20 0.53
C ASP A 360 8.68 34.05 1.89
N TRP A 361 8.74 32.84 2.46
CA TRP A 361 8.33 32.63 3.84
C TRP A 361 9.46 32.86 4.84
N GLY A 362 9.48 34.06 5.44
CA GLY A 362 10.43 34.41 6.51
C GLY A 362 10.46 33.40 7.66
N SER A 363 11.61 33.25 8.32
CA SER A 363 11.85 32.23 9.34
C SER A 363 10.76 32.19 10.42
N PRO A 364 10.30 31.00 10.88
CA PRO A 364 9.23 30.89 11.86
C PRO A 364 9.54 31.66 13.16
N VAL A 365 8.76 32.70 13.42
CA VAL A 365 8.74 33.41 14.69
C VAL A 365 7.87 32.57 15.64
N ALA A 366 8.53 31.87 16.56
CA ALA A 366 7.85 31.11 17.61
C ALA A 366 6.81 31.99 18.32
N CYS A 367 5.63 31.42 18.58
CA CYS A 367 4.61 32.14 19.32
C CYS A 367 5.02 32.35 20.78
N PRO A 368 4.53 33.41 21.46
CA PRO A 368 4.74 33.61 22.88
C PRO A 368 4.27 32.40 23.71
N ASP A 369 4.85 32.22 24.89
CA ASP A 369 4.39 31.20 25.84
C ASP A 369 2.87 31.34 26.10
N GLY A 370 2.13 30.23 26.05
CA GLY A 370 0.65 30.21 26.10
C GLY A 370 -0.08 30.36 24.75
N GLN A 371 0.63 30.66 23.66
CA GLN A 371 0.05 30.85 22.33
C GLN A 371 0.49 29.79 21.31
N THR A 372 -0.45 29.29 20.50
CA THR A 372 -0.19 28.41 19.36
C THR A 372 -0.56 29.13 18.07
N CYS A 373 0.22 28.92 17.00
CA CYS A 373 -0.17 29.46 15.70
C CYS A 373 -1.43 28.79 15.15
N SER A 374 -2.46 29.59 14.89
CA SER A 374 -3.68 29.23 14.15
C SER A 374 -3.96 30.28 13.08
N ALA A 375 -4.34 29.85 11.87
CA ALA A 375 -4.63 30.71 10.71
C ALA A 375 -3.55 31.78 10.38
N GLY A 376 -2.26 31.49 10.64
CA GLY A 376 -1.16 32.44 10.43
C GLY A 376 -1.01 33.51 11.51
N THR A 377 -1.72 33.38 12.63
CA THR A 377 -1.59 34.24 13.81
C THR A 377 -1.27 33.41 15.04
N CYS A 378 -0.40 33.90 15.92
CA CYS A 378 -0.34 33.39 17.28
C CYS A 378 -1.67 33.73 17.95
N ALA A 379 -2.43 32.70 18.28
CA ALA A 379 -3.65 32.80 19.05
C ALA A 379 -3.38 32.21 20.43
N GLU A 380 -3.99 32.80 21.46
CA GLU A 380 -3.99 32.20 22.80
C GLU A 380 -4.63 30.82 22.72
N SER A 381 -3.83 29.79 23.01
CA SER A 381 -4.21 28.38 22.93
C SER A 381 -4.42 27.75 24.31
N CYS A 382 -4.53 28.60 25.32
CA CYS A 382 -5.22 28.28 26.54
C CYS A 382 -6.72 28.10 26.24
N THR A 383 -7.40 27.26 27.02
CA THR A 383 -8.87 27.14 26.97
C THR A 383 -9.38 27.45 28.36
N ASN A 384 -10.22 28.48 28.49
CA ASN A 384 -10.77 28.92 29.78
C ASN A 384 -11.39 27.75 30.56
N GLU A 385 -10.71 27.29 31.62
CA GLU A 385 -11.27 26.33 32.57
C GLU A 385 -12.42 26.94 33.38
N CYS A 386 -12.52 28.27 33.37
CA CYS A 386 -13.59 29.04 33.96
C CYS A 386 -13.85 30.37 33.25
N SER A 387 -15.11 30.81 33.26
CA SER A 387 -15.57 31.89 32.38
C SER A 387 -15.32 33.32 32.91
N VAL A 388 -14.95 33.48 34.20
CA VAL A 388 -14.90 34.79 34.87
C VAL A 388 -13.85 34.81 35.98
N ALA A 389 -12.77 35.60 35.81
CA ALA A 389 -11.80 35.85 36.88
C ALA A 389 -12.47 36.35 38.17
N GLY A 390 -12.10 35.74 39.30
CA GLY A 390 -12.69 35.97 40.62
C GLY A 390 -13.92 35.10 40.94
N ALA A 391 -14.40 34.27 40.00
CA ALA A 391 -15.37 33.22 40.33
C ALA A 391 -14.74 32.17 41.28
N THR A 392 -15.55 31.53 42.11
CA THR A 392 -15.07 30.55 43.10
C THR A 392 -15.83 29.24 42.98
N ARG A 393 -15.14 28.10 43.05
CA ARG A 393 -15.74 26.76 43.11
C ARG A 393 -15.18 25.95 44.27
N CYS A 394 -15.77 24.79 44.52
CA CYS A 394 -15.24 23.81 45.45
C CYS A 394 -14.43 22.75 44.69
N GLY A 395 -13.14 22.68 44.99
CA GLY A 395 -12.22 21.68 44.45
C GLY A 395 -11.85 20.61 45.48
N PRO A 396 -10.92 19.70 45.15
CA PRO A 396 -10.47 18.62 46.03
C PRO A 396 -9.81 19.13 47.33
N GLY A 397 -10.65 19.37 48.36
CA GLY A 397 -10.20 19.76 49.70
C GLY A 397 -10.30 21.25 50.04
N GLY A 398 -10.88 22.11 49.19
CA GLY A 398 -10.95 23.54 49.47
C GLY A 398 -11.68 24.40 48.42
N VAL A 399 -11.62 25.72 48.61
CA VAL A 399 -12.11 26.72 47.64
C VAL A 399 -11.04 26.96 46.58
N GLU A 400 -11.40 26.80 45.31
CA GLU A 400 -10.59 27.21 44.17
C GLU A 400 -11.12 28.54 43.62
N THR A 401 -10.22 29.46 43.29
CA THR A 401 -10.58 30.76 42.70
C THR A 401 -10.14 30.80 41.25
N CYS A 402 -11.08 31.06 40.35
CA CYS A 402 -10.86 31.29 38.94
C CYS A 402 -10.02 32.56 38.72
N GLY A 403 -9.03 32.50 37.84
CA GLY A 403 -8.27 33.66 37.41
C GLY A 403 -7.09 33.23 36.56
N ASN A 404 -6.33 34.19 36.04
CA ASN A 404 -5.07 33.90 35.38
C ASN A 404 -4.04 33.50 36.46
N VAL A 405 -3.68 32.21 36.51
CA VAL A 405 -2.88 31.60 37.59
C VAL A 405 -1.39 31.54 37.26
N ASP A 406 -1.03 31.31 36.00
CA ASP A 406 0.37 31.13 35.56
C ASP A 406 0.95 32.34 34.79
N GLY A 407 0.11 33.11 34.09
CA GLY A 407 0.46 34.39 33.49
C GLY A 407 -0.11 34.67 32.10
N ASP A 408 -0.91 33.79 31.48
CA ASP A 408 -1.32 33.94 30.07
C ASP A 408 -2.50 34.92 29.82
N ALA A 409 -3.60 34.51 29.18
CA ALA A 409 -4.79 35.30 28.88
C ALA A 409 -6.11 34.62 29.27
N CYS A 410 -6.08 33.33 29.64
CA CYS A 410 -7.25 32.60 30.10
C CYS A 410 -7.47 32.77 31.62
N PHE A 411 -8.49 32.06 32.12
CA PHE A 411 -8.69 31.83 33.53
C PHE A 411 -8.72 30.33 33.84
N GLU A 412 -7.89 29.94 34.81
CA GLU A 412 -7.66 28.62 35.34
C GLU A 412 -8.13 28.59 36.80
N TRP A 413 -8.21 27.39 37.39
CA TRP A 413 -8.56 27.28 38.82
C TRP A 413 -7.31 27.29 39.71
N SER A 414 -7.23 28.27 40.61
CA SER A 414 -6.16 28.31 41.62
C SER A 414 -6.17 27.07 42.50
N ASN A 415 -4.99 26.59 42.92
CA ASN A 415 -4.83 25.58 43.97
C ASN A 415 -5.83 25.77 45.13
N ALA A 416 -6.55 24.71 45.50
CA ALA A 416 -7.63 24.77 46.48
C ALA A 416 -7.16 25.25 47.86
N VAL A 417 -7.79 26.31 48.37
CA VAL A 417 -7.55 26.86 49.71
C VAL A 417 -8.42 26.09 50.73
N PRO A 418 -7.83 25.32 51.66
CA PRO A 418 -8.62 24.44 52.52
C PRO A 418 -9.49 25.18 53.52
N CYS A 419 -10.72 24.71 53.69
CA CYS A 419 -11.66 25.24 54.70
C CYS A 419 -11.21 24.90 56.12
N VAL A 420 -11.56 25.76 57.08
CA VAL A 420 -11.19 25.52 58.50
C VAL A 420 -12.07 24.43 59.12
N SER A 421 -11.54 23.75 60.14
CA SER A 421 -12.20 22.57 60.72
C SER A 421 -13.60 22.89 61.26
N GLY A 422 -14.62 22.31 60.62
CA GLY A 422 -16.05 22.57 60.90
C GLY A 422 -16.79 23.25 59.74
N GLU A 423 -16.07 23.73 58.73
CA GLU A 423 -16.62 24.28 57.49
C GLU A 423 -16.49 23.27 56.35
N ALA A 424 -17.52 23.21 55.51
CA ALA A 424 -17.43 22.60 54.18
C ALA A 424 -17.28 23.71 53.14
N CYS A 425 -16.70 23.40 51.98
CA CYS A 425 -16.86 24.27 50.83
C CYS A 425 -18.25 24.05 50.24
N SER A 426 -19.04 25.11 50.12
CA SER A 426 -20.31 25.14 49.38
C SER A 426 -20.37 26.42 48.54
N ASN A 427 -20.82 26.31 47.29
CA ASN A 427 -20.91 27.42 46.33
C ASN A 427 -19.64 28.30 46.24
N GLY A 428 -18.46 27.68 46.36
CA GLY A 428 -17.17 28.38 46.29
C GLY A 428 -16.78 29.16 47.54
N ALA A 429 -17.47 28.98 48.67
CA ALA A 429 -17.09 29.57 49.95
C ALA A 429 -16.98 28.48 51.03
N CYS A 430 -16.04 28.66 51.96
CA CYS A 430 -16.03 27.89 53.20
C CYS A 430 -17.10 28.43 54.15
N ALA A 431 -18.01 27.58 54.60
CA ALA A 431 -19.15 27.97 55.44
C ALA A 431 -19.46 26.94 56.54
N VAL A 432 -19.85 27.43 57.72
CA VAL A 432 -20.52 26.64 58.75
C VAL A 432 -22.03 26.81 58.58
N ALA A 433 -22.74 25.68 58.58
CA ALA A 433 -24.17 25.54 58.27
C ALA A 433 -24.51 25.74 56.78
N CYS A 434 -25.46 24.92 56.32
CA CYS A 434 -26.17 25.14 55.07
C CYS A 434 -26.97 26.45 55.14
N VAL A 435 -27.40 26.93 53.96
CA VAL A 435 -28.31 28.07 53.82
C VAL A 435 -29.41 27.63 52.88
N ASP A 436 -30.67 27.91 53.24
CA ASP A 436 -31.82 27.72 52.36
C ASP A 436 -31.54 28.36 50.98
N GLU A 437 -31.38 27.54 49.93
CA GLU A 437 -31.19 28.01 48.54
C GLU A 437 -32.40 28.79 48.04
N CYS A 438 -33.55 28.57 48.67
CA CYS A 438 -34.83 29.15 48.30
C CYS A 438 -35.71 29.39 49.53
N PRO A 439 -36.62 30.39 49.50
CA PRO A 439 -37.62 30.53 50.56
C PRO A 439 -38.63 29.37 50.47
N SER A 440 -38.79 28.59 51.54
CA SER A 440 -39.71 27.45 51.60
C SER A 440 -41.08 27.73 50.96
N GLY A 441 -41.47 26.90 49.97
CA GLY A 441 -42.70 27.07 49.19
C GLY A 441 -42.65 28.10 48.04
N ALA A 442 -41.49 28.70 47.76
CA ALA A 442 -41.27 29.48 46.54
C ALA A 442 -41.32 28.58 45.28
N ALA A 443 -41.56 29.22 44.13
CA ALA A 443 -41.52 28.60 42.81
C ALA A 443 -40.73 29.49 41.84
N THR A 444 -39.95 28.89 40.95
CA THR A 444 -39.20 29.59 39.89
C THR A 444 -39.24 28.78 38.59
N CYS A 445 -38.85 29.39 37.48
CA CYS A 445 -38.75 28.73 36.18
C CYS A 445 -37.31 28.33 35.88
N ASP A 446 -37.13 27.13 35.34
CA ASP A 446 -35.88 26.63 34.78
C ASP A 446 -36.20 25.85 33.50
N GLY A 447 -35.67 26.30 32.37
CA GLY A 447 -36.22 25.98 31.05
C GLY A 447 -37.73 26.23 30.99
N ASN A 448 -38.49 25.30 30.41
CA ASN A 448 -39.95 25.31 30.46
C ASN A 448 -40.54 24.55 31.66
N GLY A 449 -39.81 24.44 32.78
CA GLY A 449 -40.26 23.73 33.98
C GLY A 449 -40.33 24.62 35.22
N VAL A 450 -41.32 24.35 36.09
CA VAL A 450 -41.43 24.96 37.41
C VAL A 450 -40.57 24.16 38.39
N LYS A 451 -39.59 24.82 39.02
CA LYS A 451 -38.92 24.33 40.24
C LYS A 451 -39.68 24.83 41.47
N THR A 452 -39.76 24.01 42.51
CA THR A 452 -40.44 24.34 43.78
C THR A 452 -39.52 24.12 44.97
N CYS A 453 -39.66 24.94 46.00
CA CYS A 453 -38.73 24.97 47.14
C CYS A 453 -39.17 24.04 48.30
N GLY A 454 -38.30 23.12 48.73
CA GLY A 454 -38.56 22.10 49.74
C GLY A 454 -37.25 21.42 50.20
N GLN A 455 -37.31 20.41 51.07
CA GLN A 455 -36.09 19.65 51.42
C GLN A 455 -35.97 18.48 50.44
N PHE A 456 -34.89 18.41 49.67
CA PHE A 456 -34.68 17.41 48.62
C PHE A 456 -33.40 16.59 48.78
N ASP A 457 -32.45 16.99 49.64
CA ASP A 457 -31.37 16.11 50.10
C ASP A 457 -31.45 15.70 51.59
N ALA A 458 -30.32 15.56 52.27
CA ALA A 458 -30.15 15.00 53.60
C ALA A 458 -29.59 15.98 54.65
N ASP A 459 -29.40 17.27 54.34
CA ASP A 459 -29.06 18.27 55.36
C ASP A 459 -30.29 18.82 56.14
N THR A 460 -30.39 20.12 56.41
CA THR A 460 -31.52 20.75 57.11
C THR A 460 -32.07 21.98 56.40
N CYS A 461 -31.58 22.33 55.21
CA CYS A 461 -31.95 23.51 54.44
C CYS A 461 -32.92 23.18 53.29
N THR A 462 -33.56 24.23 52.74
CA THR A 462 -34.52 24.08 51.63
C THR A 462 -33.90 24.42 50.28
N ASP A 463 -34.05 23.46 49.36
CA ASP A 463 -33.43 23.35 48.05
C ASP A 463 -34.49 23.46 46.95
N TRP A 464 -34.04 23.65 45.71
CA TRP A 464 -34.93 23.58 44.55
C TRP A 464 -35.17 22.15 44.08
N SER A 465 -36.44 21.80 43.88
CA SER A 465 -36.82 20.55 43.21
C SER A 465 -36.21 20.45 41.80
N ALA A 466 -36.13 19.23 41.28
CA ALA A 466 -36.03 19.04 39.83
C ALA A 466 -37.17 19.80 39.11
N PRO A 467 -36.94 20.35 37.91
CA PRO A 467 -37.93 21.16 37.21
C PRO A 467 -39.07 20.30 36.65
N VAL A 468 -40.32 20.66 36.99
CA VAL A 468 -41.52 19.98 36.49
C VAL A 468 -42.05 20.73 35.27
N GLY A 469 -41.96 20.10 34.09
CA GLY A 469 -42.33 20.71 32.80
C GLY A 469 -43.76 21.26 32.75
N CYS A 470 -43.92 22.46 32.21
CA CYS A 470 -45.22 23.07 31.95
C CYS A 470 -45.96 22.36 30.81
N PRO A 471 -47.27 22.07 30.96
CA PRO A 471 -48.05 21.47 29.88
C PRO A 471 -48.30 22.47 28.75
N ALA A 472 -48.10 22.06 27.51
CA ALA A 472 -48.40 22.89 26.35
C ALA A 472 -49.89 23.32 26.31
N PRO A 473 -50.22 24.55 25.87
CA PRO A 473 -49.33 25.56 25.28
C PRO A 473 -48.78 26.57 26.31
N THR A 474 -48.65 26.20 27.60
CA THR A 474 -48.15 27.15 28.61
C THR A 474 -46.64 27.13 28.74
N THR A 475 -46.04 28.33 28.77
CA THR A 475 -44.61 28.56 28.98
C THR A 475 -44.35 29.00 30.43
N CYS A 476 -43.24 28.56 31.03
CA CYS A 476 -42.92 28.97 32.40
C CYS A 476 -42.43 30.43 32.44
N ALA A 477 -43.17 31.30 33.11
CA ALA A 477 -42.71 32.64 33.47
C ALA A 477 -43.18 33.06 34.87
N LEU A 478 -42.32 33.76 35.61
CA LEU A 478 -42.56 34.21 37.00
C LEU A 478 -42.86 33.06 37.99
N GLY A 479 -42.29 31.87 37.76
CA GLY A 479 -42.47 30.69 38.63
C GLY A 479 -43.79 29.95 38.44
N ALA A 480 -44.53 30.24 37.38
CA ALA A 480 -45.76 29.54 37.01
C ALA A 480 -45.85 29.34 35.50
N CYS A 481 -46.64 28.36 35.07
CA CYS A 481 -46.96 28.18 33.66
C CYS A 481 -48.00 29.23 33.23
N VAL A 482 -47.64 30.11 32.31
CA VAL A 482 -48.47 31.21 31.77
C VAL A 482 -48.59 31.08 30.25
N ASN A 483 -49.27 32.03 29.60
CA ASN A 483 -49.46 32.03 28.15
C ASN A 483 -49.02 33.39 27.60
N GLY A 484 -48.02 33.41 26.72
CA GLY A 484 -47.40 34.63 26.20
C GLY A 484 -46.19 34.32 25.32
N CYS A 485 -46.04 35.11 24.25
CA CYS A 485 -45.28 34.78 23.05
C CYS A 485 -44.44 35.96 22.53
N LEU A 486 -43.64 35.73 21.50
CA LEU A 486 -42.89 36.78 20.78
C LEU A 486 -42.80 36.45 19.29
N ASP A 487 -43.04 37.42 18.39
CA ASP A 487 -42.87 37.24 16.95
C ASP A 487 -41.40 36.86 16.61
N GLU A 488 -41.19 35.65 16.09
CA GLU A 488 -39.89 35.15 15.62
C GLU A 488 -39.48 35.74 14.28
N CYS A 489 -40.44 36.15 13.44
CA CYS A 489 -40.19 36.50 12.04
C CYS A 489 -41.08 37.63 11.48
N ALA A 490 -40.64 38.20 10.36
CA ALA A 490 -41.39 39.21 9.63
C ALA A 490 -42.47 38.58 8.74
N GLN A 491 -43.72 39.03 8.89
CA GLN A 491 -44.90 38.50 8.19
C GLN A 491 -44.66 38.28 6.68
N GLY A 492 -44.79 37.03 6.23
CA GLY A 492 -44.62 36.65 4.82
C GLY A 492 -43.17 36.48 4.35
N ALA A 493 -42.17 36.57 5.23
CA ALA A 493 -40.82 36.11 4.95
C ALA A 493 -40.75 34.59 4.80
N ALA A 494 -39.75 34.11 4.05
CA ALA A 494 -39.40 32.71 3.94
C ALA A 494 -37.87 32.54 4.00
N SER A 495 -37.40 31.45 4.59
CA SER A 495 -35.98 31.11 4.72
C SER A 495 -35.74 29.65 4.37
N CYS A 496 -34.55 29.33 3.87
CA CYS A 496 -34.09 27.95 3.73
C CYS A 496 -33.53 27.43 5.05
N GLU A 497 -33.80 26.17 5.35
CA GLU A 497 -33.16 25.39 6.42
C GLU A 497 -32.88 23.99 5.84
N GLY A 498 -31.66 23.78 5.34
CA GLY A 498 -31.36 22.64 4.47
C GLY A 498 -32.18 22.67 3.17
N ALA A 499 -32.65 21.49 2.72
CA ALA A 499 -33.52 21.33 1.55
C ALA A 499 -35.02 21.66 1.83
N ALA A 500 -35.30 22.55 2.79
CA ALA A 500 -36.66 22.86 3.23
C ALA A 500 -36.89 24.36 3.36
N VAL A 501 -38.12 24.80 3.10
CA VAL A 501 -38.57 26.20 3.24
C VAL A 501 -39.33 26.36 4.55
N ARG A 502 -38.89 27.28 5.41
CA ARG A 502 -39.70 27.80 6.52
C ARG A 502 -40.38 29.09 6.08
N SER A 503 -41.67 29.21 6.37
CA SER A 503 -42.47 30.40 6.06
C SER A 503 -42.98 31.04 7.35
N CYS A 504 -43.14 32.37 7.34
CA CYS A 504 -43.54 33.14 8.52
C CYS A 504 -45.06 33.31 8.64
N GLY A 505 -45.63 32.94 9.79
CA GLY A 505 -47.08 32.85 10.03
C GLY A 505 -47.37 32.48 11.48
N GLN A 506 -48.62 32.21 11.86
CA GLN A 506 -48.95 31.75 13.22
C GLN A 506 -49.17 30.24 13.17
N PHE A 507 -48.28 29.48 13.81
CA PHE A 507 -48.16 28.03 13.65
C PHE A 507 -48.47 27.24 14.93
N ASP A 508 -48.54 27.88 16.09
CA ASP A 508 -49.09 27.26 17.31
C ASP A 508 -50.46 27.84 17.75
N ALA A 509 -50.74 27.84 19.06
CA ALA A 509 -52.01 28.23 19.67
C ALA A 509 -52.00 29.61 20.36
N ASP A 510 -50.89 30.36 20.30
CA ASP A 510 -50.80 31.70 20.87
C ASP A 510 -51.25 32.82 19.88
N THR A 511 -50.54 33.94 19.79
CA THR A 511 -50.88 35.10 18.95
C THR A 511 -49.69 35.71 18.21
N CYS A 512 -48.55 35.01 18.13
CA CYS A 512 -47.32 35.52 17.54
C CYS A 512 -46.98 34.91 16.16
N LEU A 513 -46.03 35.53 15.45
CA LEU A 513 -45.56 35.14 14.13
C LEU A 513 -44.29 34.30 14.22
N ASP A 514 -44.46 32.99 14.12
CA ASP A 514 -43.45 31.96 14.24
C ASP A 514 -42.84 31.62 12.86
N LEU A 515 -41.59 31.14 12.85
CA LEU A 515 -41.08 30.40 11.70
C LEU A 515 -41.71 29.01 11.71
N GLY A 516 -42.69 28.80 10.84
CA GLY A 516 -43.37 27.51 10.71
C GLY A 516 -42.39 26.35 10.49
N SER A 517 -42.87 25.14 10.80
CA SER A 517 -42.14 23.90 10.55
C SER A 517 -41.53 23.90 9.15
N ALA A 518 -40.26 23.51 9.03
CA ALA A 518 -39.58 23.38 7.74
C ALA A 518 -40.40 22.46 6.83
N VAL A 519 -41.01 23.04 5.80
CA VAL A 519 -41.72 22.30 4.76
C VAL A 519 -40.63 21.79 3.84
N PRO A 520 -40.38 20.47 3.76
CA PRO A 520 -39.45 19.93 2.78
C PRO A 520 -39.85 20.45 1.41
N CYS A 521 -38.88 20.83 0.60
CA CYS A 521 -39.14 21.01 -0.80
C CYS A 521 -39.66 19.68 -1.39
N ASP A 522 -40.55 19.74 -2.39
CA ASP A 522 -40.91 18.54 -3.16
C ASP A 522 -39.61 17.90 -3.69
N ALA A 523 -39.57 16.57 -3.74
CA ALA A 523 -38.33 15.85 -4.03
C ALA A 523 -37.72 16.28 -5.38
N GLY A 524 -36.38 16.32 -5.42
CA GLY A 524 -35.57 16.93 -6.49
C GLY A 524 -35.47 18.46 -6.49
N LEU A 525 -36.11 19.16 -5.56
CA LEU A 525 -35.99 20.60 -5.44
C LEU A 525 -35.11 20.98 -4.22
N SER A 526 -33.99 21.65 -4.46
CA SER A 526 -33.18 22.29 -3.41
C SER A 526 -33.81 23.61 -2.96
N CYS A 527 -33.55 24.05 -1.73
CA CYS A 527 -33.96 25.39 -1.30
C CYS A 527 -32.87 26.42 -1.60
N SER A 528 -33.13 27.34 -2.53
CA SER A 528 -32.22 28.45 -2.83
C SER A 528 -32.95 29.80 -2.90
N SER A 529 -32.51 30.75 -2.07
CA SER A 529 -33.14 32.07 -1.87
C SER A 529 -34.56 32.05 -1.28
N GLY A 530 -34.85 31.10 -0.37
CA GLY A 530 -36.15 30.99 0.32
C GLY A 530 -37.26 30.35 -0.52
N ALA A 531 -36.91 29.66 -1.61
CA ALA A 531 -37.84 28.93 -2.47
C ALA A 531 -37.18 27.66 -3.02
N CYS A 532 -38.00 26.65 -3.31
CA CYS A 532 -37.58 25.39 -3.89
C CYS A 532 -37.30 25.52 -5.41
N LYS A 533 -36.21 24.93 -5.91
CA LYS A 533 -35.86 24.85 -7.34
C LYS A 533 -35.17 23.53 -7.65
N ALA A 534 -35.36 23.00 -8.86
CA ALA A 534 -34.60 21.83 -9.32
C ALA A 534 -33.13 22.21 -9.54
N ASP A 535 -32.22 21.46 -8.92
CA ASP A 535 -30.75 21.57 -9.09
C ASP A 535 -30.19 20.24 -9.65
N CYS A 536 -30.96 19.58 -10.53
CA CYS A 536 -30.65 18.30 -11.17
C CYS A 536 -30.33 18.47 -12.67
N THR A 537 -29.87 17.40 -13.33
CA THR A 537 -29.74 17.30 -14.80
C THR A 537 -29.92 15.84 -15.20
N ASP A 538 -30.77 15.55 -16.18
CA ASP A 538 -31.11 14.17 -16.60
C ASP A 538 -29.86 13.32 -16.88
N GLU A 539 -29.60 12.29 -16.06
CA GLU A 539 -28.53 11.32 -16.29
C GLU A 539 -28.84 10.40 -17.48
N CYS A 540 -30.13 10.12 -17.72
CA CYS A 540 -30.56 9.16 -18.72
C CYS A 540 -31.91 9.51 -19.38
N THR A 541 -32.27 8.82 -20.47
CA THR A 541 -33.58 9.01 -21.11
C THR A 541 -34.63 8.11 -20.47
N THR A 542 -35.67 8.69 -19.86
CA THR A 542 -36.75 7.96 -19.18
C THR A 542 -37.30 6.80 -20.01
N GLY A 543 -37.23 5.59 -19.48
CA GLY A 543 -37.62 4.34 -20.13
C GLY A 543 -36.49 3.58 -20.83
N ALA A 544 -35.25 4.07 -20.83
CA ALA A 544 -34.07 3.28 -21.21
C ALA A 544 -33.87 2.08 -20.27
N VAL A 545 -33.21 1.01 -20.73
CA VAL A 545 -32.94 -0.20 -19.95
C VAL A 545 -31.54 -0.73 -20.22
N GLU A 546 -30.87 -1.24 -19.19
CA GLU A 546 -29.54 -1.84 -19.30
C GLU A 546 -29.32 -2.96 -18.27
N CYS A 547 -28.26 -3.75 -18.46
CA CYS A 547 -27.81 -4.74 -17.49
C CYS A 547 -26.65 -4.16 -16.68
N THR A 548 -26.75 -4.19 -15.35
CA THR A 548 -25.64 -3.81 -14.47
C THR A 548 -24.69 -4.98 -14.20
N THR A 549 -25.22 -6.21 -14.27
CA THR A 549 -24.47 -7.47 -14.18
C THR A 549 -25.19 -8.54 -15.02
N THR A 550 -24.62 -9.75 -15.11
CA THR A 550 -25.29 -10.92 -15.70
C THR A 550 -26.62 -11.27 -15.04
N LEU A 551 -26.87 -10.84 -13.80
CA LEU A 551 -28.10 -11.13 -13.03
C LEU A 551 -28.95 -9.89 -12.71
N GLY A 552 -28.44 -8.67 -12.90
CA GLY A 552 -29.12 -7.41 -12.55
C GLY A 552 -29.46 -6.54 -13.76
N ARG A 553 -30.70 -6.05 -13.83
CA ARG A 553 -31.12 -5.02 -14.80
C ARG A 553 -31.54 -3.74 -14.11
N ARG A 554 -31.38 -2.58 -14.75
CA ARG A 554 -32.01 -1.32 -14.33
C ARG A 554 -32.77 -0.64 -15.45
N VAL A 555 -33.67 0.25 -15.05
CA VAL A 555 -34.51 1.08 -15.92
C VAL A 555 -34.19 2.54 -15.62
N CYS A 556 -34.06 3.38 -16.63
CA CYS A 556 -34.03 4.82 -16.43
C CYS A 556 -35.45 5.28 -16.08
N GLY A 557 -35.63 5.85 -14.90
CA GLY A 557 -36.91 6.25 -14.36
C GLY A 557 -36.79 7.63 -13.74
N ASN A 558 -37.06 7.68 -12.44
CA ASN A 558 -36.88 8.82 -11.56
C ASN A 558 -36.73 8.17 -10.17
N ALA A 559 -35.46 7.90 -9.79
CA ALA A 559 -35.11 6.80 -8.90
C ALA A 559 -35.14 7.18 -7.41
N ASP A 560 -34.78 8.43 -7.13
CA ASP A 560 -34.70 9.08 -5.82
C ASP A 560 -35.83 10.10 -5.60
N LEU A 561 -36.81 10.13 -6.52
CA LEU A 561 -37.98 11.02 -6.55
C LEU A 561 -37.68 12.47 -6.96
N ASP A 562 -36.56 12.68 -7.66
CA ASP A 562 -36.07 13.97 -8.16
C ASP A 562 -37.01 14.64 -9.22
N ALA A 563 -36.60 15.75 -9.85
CA ALA A 563 -37.30 16.39 -10.97
C ALA A 563 -36.79 15.91 -12.36
N CYS A 564 -35.65 15.21 -12.40
CA CYS A 564 -34.96 14.72 -13.58
C CYS A 564 -35.18 13.20 -13.81
N ALA A 565 -34.41 12.62 -14.74
CA ALA A 565 -34.46 11.22 -15.15
C ALA A 565 -33.17 10.45 -14.82
N ASP A 566 -33.29 9.50 -13.90
CA ASP A 566 -32.18 8.84 -13.21
C ASP A 566 -32.34 7.31 -13.20
N TRP A 567 -31.24 6.60 -12.99
CA TRP A 567 -31.20 5.15 -13.04
C TRP A 567 -31.79 4.47 -11.80
N GLU A 568 -32.85 3.67 -11.96
CA GLU A 568 -33.42 2.87 -10.87
C GLU A 568 -32.39 1.86 -10.28
N PRO A 569 -32.49 1.51 -8.99
CA PRO A 569 -31.68 0.45 -8.39
C PRO A 569 -31.79 -0.88 -9.17
N ALA A 570 -30.67 -1.58 -9.32
CA ALA A 570 -30.60 -2.81 -10.08
C ALA A 570 -31.56 -3.88 -9.54
N THR A 571 -32.60 -4.18 -10.32
CA THR A 571 -33.54 -5.28 -10.05
C THR A 571 -32.91 -6.58 -10.51
N LEU A 572 -32.65 -7.49 -9.58
CA LEU A 572 -32.24 -8.85 -9.90
C LEU A 572 -33.31 -9.54 -10.76
N CYS A 573 -32.84 -10.29 -11.76
CA CYS A 573 -33.68 -11.18 -12.54
C CYS A 573 -34.25 -12.30 -11.66
N ALA A 574 -35.45 -12.79 -12.00
CA ALA A 574 -36.08 -13.87 -11.22
C ALA A 574 -35.20 -15.13 -11.25
N ALA A 575 -35.11 -15.84 -10.12
CA ALA A 575 -34.21 -17.00 -9.95
C ALA A 575 -34.27 -17.97 -11.15
N GLY A 576 -33.09 -18.30 -11.70
CA GLY A 576 -32.97 -18.99 -12.98
C GLY A 576 -33.25 -18.09 -14.21
N SER A 577 -32.82 -16.82 -14.18
CA SER A 577 -32.87 -15.89 -15.33
C SER A 577 -31.67 -14.95 -15.34
N TYR A 578 -31.09 -14.69 -16.51
CA TYR A 578 -29.98 -13.76 -16.72
C TYR A 578 -30.43 -12.48 -17.44
N CYS A 579 -29.70 -11.38 -17.28
CA CYS A 579 -29.92 -10.14 -18.02
C CYS A 579 -29.17 -10.17 -19.36
N THR A 580 -29.86 -9.82 -20.44
CA THR A 580 -29.25 -9.55 -21.74
C THR A 580 -29.94 -8.37 -22.40
N ALA A 581 -29.18 -7.36 -22.84
CA ALA A 581 -29.69 -6.13 -23.46
C ALA A 581 -30.84 -5.46 -22.66
N GLY A 582 -30.69 -5.35 -21.33
CA GLY A 582 -31.70 -4.79 -20.43
C GLY A 582 -32.93 -5.67 -20.18
N THR A 583 -32.95 -6.92 -20.66
CA THR A 583 -34.08 -7.85 -20.49
C THR A 583 -33.67 -9.11 -19.73
N CYS A 584 -34.44 -9.48 -18.71
CA CYS A 584 -34.27 -10.76 -18.01
C CYS A 584 -34.85 -11.90 -18.85
N SER A 585 -34.01 -12.80 -19.32
CA SER A 585 -34.40 -14.02 -20.02
C SER A 585 -34.17 -15.23 -19.11
N PRO A 586 -35.07 -16.24 -19.09
CA PRO A 586 -34.86 -17.44 -18.30
C PRO A 586 -33.58 -18.15 -18.73
N ALA A 587 -32.78 -18.58 -17.76
CA ALA A 587 -31.60 -19.38 -18.00
C ALA A 587 -32.03 -20.69 -18.68
N SER A 588 -31.33 -21.05 -19.77
CA SER A 588 -31.47 -22.38 -20.37
C SER A 588 -31.09 -23.41 -19.30
N PRO A 589 -31.99 -24.31 -18.86
CA PRO A 589 -31.67 -25.26 -17.80
C PRO A 589 -30.52 -26.17 -18.23
N GLY A 590 -29.49 -26.31 -17.39
CA GLY A 590 -28.29 -27.08 -17.72
C GLY A 590 -27.19 -26.27 -18.42
N ALA A 591 -27.05 -24.98 -18.12
CA ALA A 591 -26.07 -24.09 -18.78
C ALA A 591 -25.17 -23.28 -17.82
N ALA A 592 -25.43 -23.27 -16.50
CA ALA A 592 -24.56 -22.63 -15.52
C ALA A 592 -23.44 -23.59 -15.10
N VAL A 593 -22.20 -23.10 -15.01
CA VAL A 593 -21.06 -23.87 -14.48
C VAL A 593 -21.11 -23.89 -12.93
N CYS A 594 -20.29 -24.73 -12.30
CA CYS A 594 -20.40 -24.93 -10.84
C CYS A 594 -20.14 -23.64 -10.03
N SER A 595 -19.25 -22.78 -10.52
CA SER A 595 -18.94 -21.47 -9.94
C SER A 595 -20.09 -20.45 -10.06
N ASP A 596 -20.80 -20.40 -11.20
CA ASP A 596 -22.04 -19.63 -11.36
C ASP A 596 -23.10 -20.05 -10.33
N VAL A 597 -23.22 -21.36 -10.08
CA VAL A 597 -24.21 -21.92 -9.15
C VAL A 597 -23.83 -21.61 -7.71
N LEU A 598 -22.55 -21.69 -7.33
CA LEU A 598 -22.07 -21.22 -6.02
C LEU A 598 -22.26 -19.71 -5.83
N ALA A 599 -21.99 -18.90 -6.85
CA ALA A 599 -22.24 -17.45 -6.81
C ALA A 599 -23.74 -17.13 -6.64
N CYS A 600 -24.61 -17.87 -7.34
CA CYS A 600 -26.06 -17.79 -7.18
C CYS A 600 -26.50 -18.17 -5.75
N ARG A 601 -26.02 -19.31 -5.23
CA ARG A 601 -26.27 -19.77 -3.84
C ARG A 601 -25.83 -18.73 -2.80
N LYS A 602 -24.65 -18.13 -2.98
CA LYS A 602 -24.14 -17.06 -2.09
C LYS A 602 -25.06 -15.83 -2.06
N GLY A 603 -25.77 -15.55 -3.14
CA GLY A 603 -26.81 -14.51 -3.21
C GLY A 603 -28.15 -14.87 -2.53
N CYS A 604 -28.41 -16.14 -2.23
CA CYS A 604 -29.65 -16.62 -1.61
C CYS A 604 -29.66 -16.55 -0.08
N GLY A 605 -28.50 -16.56 0.58
CA GLY A 605 -28.41 -16.81 2.03
C GLY A 605 -29.09 -18.14 2.40
N ASP A 606 -29.84 -18.16 3.50
CA ASP A 606 -30.53 -19.36 3.99
C ASP A 606 -31.83 -19.73 3.23
N ASP A 607 -32.18 -19.05 2.13
CA ASP A 607 -33.39 -19.37 1.37
C ASP A 607 -33.23 -20.65 0.54
N ALA A 608 -33.65 -21.77 1.12
CA ALA A 608 -33.62 -23.10 0.51
C ALA A 608 -34.43 -23.21 -0.81
N ALA A 609 -35.39 -22.33 -1.09
CA ALA A 609 -36.09 -22.30 -2.37
C ALA A 609 -35.31 -21.53 -3.44
N CYS A 610 -34.55 -20.51 -3.05
CA CYS A 610 -33.58 -19.82 -3.89
C CYS A 610 -32.38 -20.72 -4.22
N ILE A 611 -31.78 -21.39 -3.22
CA ILE A 611 -30.70 -22.38 -3.40
C ILE A 611 -31.12 -23.44 -4.41
N LEU A 612 -32.28 -24.09 -4.19
CA LEU A 612 -32.80 -25.11 -5.11
C LEU A 612 -33.06 -24.56 -6.53
N ALA A 613 -33.35 -23.27 -6.69
CA ALA A 613 -33.50 -22.65 -8.00
C ALA A 613 -32.16 -22.38 -8.70
N CYS A 614 -31.08 -22.09 -7.95
CA CYS A 614 -29.71 -22.06 -8.47
C CYS A 614 -29.27 -23.45 -8.95
N ASP A 615 -29.48 -24.48 -8.13
CA ASP A 615 -29.09 -25.87 -8.42
C ASP A 615 -29.75 -26.40 -9.70
N LEU A 616 -30.97 -25.96 -10.01
CA LEU A 616 -31.69 -26.31 -11.25
C LEU A 616 -31.15 -25.61 -12.51
N THR A 617 -30.19 -24.68 -12.39
CA THR A 617 -29.47 -24.09 -13.54
C THR A 617 -28.19 -24.84 -13.91
N ALA A 618 -27.63 -25.62 -12.97
CA ALA A 618 -26.37 -26.36 -13.10
C ALA A 618 -26.33 -27.24 -14.35
N SER A 619 -25.22 -27.16 -15.08
CA SER A 619 -24.90 -28.03 -16.22
C SER A 619 -24.79 -29.51 -15.81
N SER A 620 -24.68 -30.39 -16.79
CA SER A 620 -24.45 -31.82 -16.53
C SER A 620 -23.05 -32.16 -16.01
N THR A 621 -22.11 -31.21 -16.01
CA THR A 621 -20.80 -31.27 -15.33
C THR A 621 -20.90 -30.68 -13.92
N ALA A 622 -21.44 -29.47 -13.81
CA ALA A 622 -21.63 -28.78 -12.53
C ALA A 622 -22.49 -29.55 -11.51
N ALA A 623 -23.52 -30.28 -11.95
CA ALA A 623 -24.43 -30.99 -11.05
C ALA A 623 -23.74 -32.07 -10.17
N PRO A 624 -22.90 -32.99 -10.69
CA PRO A 624 -22.12 -33.90 -9.85
C PRO A 624 -20.99 -33.24 -9.06
N GLU A 625 -20.37 -32.17 -9.56
CA GLU A 625 -19.33 -31.41 -8.84
C GLU A 625 -19.91 -30.73 -7.58
N LEU A 626 -21.03 -30.02 -7.75
CA LEU A 626 -21.78 -29.38 -6.66
C LEU A 626 -22.26 -30.41 -5.61
N ALA A 627 -22.65 -31.60 -6.06
CA ALA A 627 -23.05 -32.69 -5.16
C ALA A 627 -21.88 -33.33 -4.39
N ALA A 628 -20.64 -33.25 -4.90
CA ALA A 628 -19.45 -33.64 -4.16
C ALA A 628 -19.08 -32.57 -3.11
N TYR A 629 -19.13 -31.30 -3.49
CA TYR A 629 -18.96 -30.16 -2.58
C TYR A 629 -19.95 -30.21 -1.40
N ASP A 630 -21.26 -30.38 -1.69
CA ASP A 630 -22.29 -30.48 -0.65
C ASP A 630 -22.07 -31.69 0.28
N ALA A 631 -21.61 -32.83 -0.24
CA ALA A 631 -21.30 -34.01 0.57
C ALA A 631 -20.11 -33.76 1.51
N CYS A 632 -19.04 -33.09 1.06
CA CYS A 632 -17.93 -32.72 1.93
C CYS A 632 -18.35 -31.70 3.01
N VAL A 633 -19.18 -30.71 2.66
CA VAL A 633 -19.74 -29.73 3.59
C VAL A 633 -20.58 -30.40 4.69
N GLU A 634 -21.32 -31.46 4.37
CA GLU A 634 -22.04 -32.29 5.35
C GLU A 634 -21.10 -33.15 6.21
N ASP A 635 -20.15 -33.89 5.61
CA ASP A 635 -19.20 -34.76 6.33
C ASP A 635 -18.28 -33.98 7.30
N HIS A 636 -17.90 -32.75 6.96
CA HIS A 636 -17.14 -31.84 7.82
C HIS A 636 -18.01 -30.95 8.72
N ALA A 637 -19.34 -31.05 8.63
CA ALA A 637 -20.31 -30.29 9.41
C ALA A 637 -20.05 -28.76 9.39
N CYS A 638 -19.76 -28.21 8.21
CA CYS A 638 -19.32 -26.82 8.07
C CYS A 638 -20.44 -25.80 8.35
N VAL A 639 -20.27 -24.98 9.39
CA VAL A 639 -21.25 -24.00 9.89
C VAL A 639 -20.93 -22.55 9.51
N ASP A 640 -19.76 -22.30 8.92
CA ASP A 640 -19.25 -20.97 8.56
C ASP A 640 -18.60 -21.03 7.16
N PRO A 641 -18.72 -20.00 6.30
CA PRO A 641 -18.19 -19.98 4.94
C PRO A 641 -16.66 -20.16 4.81
N THR A 642 -15.85 -20.04 5.87
CA THR A 642 -14.42 -20.41 5.79
C THR A 642 -14.18 -21.92 5.87
N CYS A 643 -15.10 -22.68 6.49
CA CYS A 643 -14.92 -24.12 6.70
C CYS A 643 -14.83 -24.92 5.39
N PRO A 644 -15.69 -24.71 4.37
CA PRO A 644 -15.55 -25.40 3.08
C PRO A 644 -14.22 -25.07 2.38
N VAL A 645 -13.70 -23.85 2.54
CA VAL A 645 -12.42 -23.42 1.97
C VAL A 645 -11.22 -24.14 2.63
N TYR A 646 -11.32 -24.50 3.91
CA TYR A 646 -10.25 -25.23 4.62
C TYR A 646 -10.36 -26.76 4.58
N PHE A 647 -11.56 -27.32 4.42
CA PHE A 647 -11.79 -28.77 4.54
C PHE A 647 -12.29 -29.45 3.26
N CYS A 648 -12.84 -28.68 2.31
CA CYS A 648 -13.34 -29.17 1.03
C CYS A 648 -12.55 -28.53 -0.13
N THR A 649 -11.23 -28.40 0.01
CA THR A 649 -10.35 -27.78 -0.99
C THR A 649 -10.48 -28.47 -2.35
N THR A 650 -10.49 -29.80 -2.39
CA THR A 650 -10.59 -30.60 -3.61
C THR A 650 -11.91 -30.39 -4.33
N GLU A 651 -13.03 -30.46 -3.60
CA GLU A 651 -14.38 -30.33 -4.14
C GLU A 651 -14.75 -28.88 -4.46
N SER A 652 -14.19 -27.91 -3.72
CA SER A 652 -14.34 -26.49 -4.03
C SER A 652 -13.49 -26.07 -5.22
N ALA A 653 -12.26 -26.59 -5.38
CA ALA A 653 -11.47 -26.40 -6.58
C ALA A 653 -12.19 -26.97 -7.81
N ALA A 654 -12.67 -28.22 -7.74
CA ALA A 654 -13.46 -28.85 -8.80
C ALA A 654 -14.78 -28.13 -9.13
N CYS A 655 -15.26 -27.22 -8.27
CA CYS A 655 -16.45 -26.40 -8.51
C CYS A 655 -16.13 -24.92 -8.84
N ALA A 656 -14.93 -24.44 -8.52
CA ALA A 656 -14.46 -23.09 -8.85
C ALA A 656 -13.81 -23.04 -10.24
N PHE A 657 -13.02 -24.07 -10.57
CA PHE A 657 -12.25 -24.22 -11.80
C PHE A 657 -12.86 -25.33 -12.66
N GLU A 658 -13.75 -24.99 -13.61
CA GLU A 658 -14.18 -25.97 -14.61
C GLU A 658 -13.06 -26.13 -15.65
N THR A 659 -12.76 -27.37 -16.05
CA THR A 659 -11.58 -27.74 -16.85
C THR A 659 -11.66 -27.23 -18.29
N SER A 660 -11.41 -25.94 -18.50
CA SER A 660 -11.40 -25.28 -19.82
C SER A 660 -10.32 -25.87 -20.74
N GLY A 661 -9.18 -26.24 -20.16
CA GLY A 661 -7.97 -26.58 -20.90
C GLY A 661 -7.18 -25.36 -21.38
N ASP A 662 -7.58 -24.16 -20.96
CA ASP A 662 -6.97 -22.86 -21.31
C ASP A 662 -6.29 -22.19 -20.09
N GLU A 663 -6.17 -22.88 -18.95
CA GLU A 663 -5.48 -22.40 -17.74
C GLU A 663 -4.00 -22.05 -18.05
N LEU A 664 -3.52 -20.92 -17.52
CA LEU A 664 -2.12 -20.51 -17.60
C LEU A 664 -1.30 -21.19 -16.49
N CYS A 665 0.00 -21.34 -16.72
CA CYS A 665 0.91 -21.97 -15.76
C CYS A 665 0.96 -21.22 -14.41
N ILE A 666 0.77 -19.90 -14.40
CA ILE A 666 0.68 -19.10 -13.16
C ILE A 666 -0.56 -19.41 -12.30
N ASP A 667 -1.71 -19.72 -12.90
CA ASP A 667 -2.92 -20.13 -12.17
C ASP A 667 -2.67 -21.45 -11.41
N VAL A 668 -1.94 -22.37 -12.07
CA VAL A 668 -1.54 -23.66 -11.51
C VAL A 668 -0.49 -23.47 -10.41
N LEU A 669 0.44 -22.52 -10.55
CA LEU A 669 1.39 -22.18 -9.50
C LEU A 669 0.71 -21.59 -8.25
N ASP A 670 -0.27 -20.69 -8.38
CA ASP A 670 -1.00 -20.16 -7.22
C ASP A 670 -1.83 -21.25 -6.53
N CYS A 671 -2.47 -22.15 -7.31
CA CYS A 671 -3.11 -23.35 -6.78
C CYS A 671 -2.12 -24.19 -5.93
N ILE A 672 -0.92 -24.45 -6.46
CA ILE A 672 0.12 -25.23 -5.77
C ILE A 672 0.69 -24.51 -4.55
N TRP A 673 0.92 -23.18 -4.60
CA TRP A 673 1.42 -22.40 -3.46
C TRP A 673 0.43 -22.37 -2.28
N ASN A 674 -0.88 -22.48 -2.54
CA ASN A 674 -1.90 -22.55 -1.50
C ASN A 674 -2.13 -23.99 -0.96
N CYS A 675 -1.54 -25.02 -1.57
CA CYS A 675 -1.67 -26.41 -1.15
C CYS A 675 -0.82 -26.77 0.09
N GLN A 676 -1.38 -27.57 0.99
CA GLN A 676 -0.71 -28.06 2.21
C GLN A 676 -0.50 -29.58 2.23
N SER A 677 -0.69 -30.26 1.09
CA SER A 677 -0.48 -31.71 0.95
C SER A 677 -0.15 -32.12 -0.49
N ASP A 678 0.60 -33.22 -0.64
CA ASP A 678 0.96 -33.82 -1.93
C ASP A 678 -0.29 -34.14 -2.78
N ASP A 679 -1.38 -34.60 -2.14
CA ASP A 679 -2.65 -34.91 -2.81
C ASP A 679 -3.34 -33.64 -3.38
N CYS A 680 -3.12 -32.47 -2.76
CA CYS A 680 -3.62 -31.18 -3.25
C CYS A 680 -2.77 -30.68 -4.43
N VAL A 681 -1.44 -30.77 -4.34
CA VAL A 681 -0.53 -30.43 -5.45
C VAL A 681 -0.83 -31.29 -6.68
N ALA A 682 -1.05 -32.60 -6.47
CA ALA A 682 -1.43 -33.54 -7.52
C ALA A 682 -2.86 -33.28 -8.09
N ALA A 683 -3.73 -32.55 -7.38
CA ALA A 683 -5.00 -32.09 -7.91
C ALA A 683 -4.83 -30.86 -8.80
N CYS A 684 -4.04 -29.86 -8.39
CA CYS A 684 -3.69 -28.69 -9.20
C CYS A 684 -2.96 -29.10 -10.50
N GLU A 685 -1.97 -30.01 -10.43
CA GLU A 685 -1.32 -30.55 -11.63
C GLU A 685 -2.32 -31.27 -12.57
N ALA A 686 -3.44 -31.79 -12.05
CA ALA A 686 -4.41 -32.57 -12.81
C ALA A 686 -5.56 -31.75 -13.44
N THR A 687 -5.82 -30.51 -12.98
CA THR A 687 -6.74 -29.57 -13.66
C THR A 687 -6.06 -28.83 -14.81
N ALA A 688 -4.77 -28.52 -14.62
CA ALA A 688 -3.92 -27.79 -15.55
C ALA A 688 -4.02 -28.24 -17.01
N SER A 689 -3.98 -27.26 -17.93
CA SER A 689 -3.92 -27.52 -19.37
C SER A 689 -2.67 -28.34 -19.75
N LEU A 690 -2.72 -29.11 -20.85
CA LEU A 690 -1.55 -29.90 -21.28
C LEU A 690 -0.34 -29.02 -21.68
N GLU A 691 -0.59 -27.74 -21.95
CA GLU A 691 0.42 -26.71 -22.25
C GLU A 691 0.98 -26.14 -20.94
N ALA A 692 0.12 -25.71 -20.00
CA ALA A 692 0.55 -25.29 -18.66
C ALA A 692 1.28 -26.40 -17.88
N GLN A 693 0.85 -27.66 -17.95
CA GLN A 693 1.60 -28.79 -17.38
C GLN A 693 3.01 -28.89 -17.97
N HIS A 694 3.16 -28.68 -19.28
CA HIS A 694 4.45 -28.78 -19.96
C HIS A 694 5.38 -27.62 -19.59
N ASP A 695 4.85 -26.42 -19.41
CA ASP A 695 5.60 -25.23 -18.99
C ASP A 695 5.90 -25.23 -17.49
N LEU A 696 4.98 -25.72 -16.66
CA LEU A 696 5.22 -26.02 -15.25
C LEU A 696 6.33 -27.07 -15.07
N TYR A 697 6.37 -28.12 -15.89
CA TYR A 697 7.47 -29.10 -15.89
C TYR A 697 8.78 -28.56 -16.49
N ARG A 698 8.75 -27.49 -17.31
CA ARG A 698 9.97 -26.75 -17.71
C ARG A 698 10.50 -25.92 -16.53
N TYR A 699 9.63 -25.17 -15.87
CA TYR A 699 9.93 -24.39 -14.68
C TYR A 699 10.49 -25.25 -13.54
N TYR A 700 9.78 -26.32 -13.12
CA TYR A 700 10.31 -27.28 -12.14
C TYR A 700 11.55 -28.04 -12.64
N GLY A 701 11.67 -28.27 -13.96
CA GLY A 701 12.86 -28.85 -14.57
C GLY A 701 14.10 -27.96 -14.41
N CYS A 702 13.93 -26.63 -14.49
CA CYS A 702 14.99 -25.67 -14.23
C CYS A 702 15.27 -25.53 -12.73
N LEU A 703 14.24 -25.38 -11.88
CA LEU A 703 14.42 -25.32 -10.43
C LEU A 703 15.17 -26.55 -9.90
N ALA A 704 14.81 -27.77 -10.33
CA ALA A 704 15.48 -29.00 -9.93
C ALA A 704 16.91 -29.20 -10.52
N LEU A 705 17.34 -28.32 -11.43
CA LEU A 705 18.72 -28.28 -11.94
C LEU A 705 19.63 -27.35 -11.14
N TYR A 706 19.08 -26.31 -10.49
CA TYR A 706 19.85 -25.26 -9.83
C TYR A 706 19.61 -25.14 -8.32
N CYS A 707 18.46 -25.57 -7.82
CA CYS A 707 18.03 -25.44 -6.42
C CYS A 707 17.54 -26.76 -5.80
N ALA A 708 17.54 -26.79 -4.47
CA ALA A 708 16.73 -27.74 -3.72
C ALA A 708 15.32 -27.16 -3.56
N LEU A 709 14.28 -27.98 -3.76
CA LEU A 709 12.88 -27.53 -3.77
C LEU A 709 12.36 -27.11 -2.37
N ASP A 710 13.16 -27.27 -1.32
CA ASP A 710 12.91 -26.82 0.05
C ASP A 710 13.69 -25.54 0.44
N ASP A 711 14.53 -24.99 -0.45
CA ASP A 711 15.26 -23.72 -0.22
C ASP A 711 14.60 -22.57 -0.98
N GLN A 712 13.65 -21.89 -0.33
CA GLN A 712 12.97 -20.72 -0.89
C GLN A 712 13.94 -19.61 -1.30
N SER A 713 15.05 -19.41 -0.56
CA SER A 713 16.02 -18.36 -0.91
C SER A 713 16.78 -18.67 -2.19
N CYS A 714 17.00 -19.95 -2.50
CA CYS A 714 17.51 -20.36 -3.81
C CYS A 714 16.45 -20.16 -4.91
N ILE A 715 15.18 -20.51 -4.64
CA ILE A 715 14.09 -20.34 -5.61
C ILE A 715 13.96 -18.85 -6.01
N ASP A 716 13.91 -17.96 -5.02
CA ASP A 716 13.83 -16.50 -5.26
C ASP A 716 15.04 -16.01 -6.09
N ASP A 717 16.28 -16.38 -5.72
CA ASP A 717 17.52 -15.99 -6.43
C ASP A 717 17.59 -16.50 -7.91
N VAL A 718 16.83 -17.54 -8.30
CA VAL A 718 16.86 -18.07 -9.68
C VAL A 718 15.65 -17.69 -10.53
N THR A 719 14.58 -17.15 -9.94
CA THR A 719 13.37 -16.68 -10.65
C THR A 719 13.29 -15.16 -10.79
N ASP A 720 14.03 -14.41 -9.98
CA ASP A 720 14.16 -12.95 -10.08
C ASP A 720 14.62 -12.49 -11.48
N THR A 721 14.43 -11.22 -11.82
CA THR A 721 14.72 -10.71 -13.17
C THR A 721 16.22 -10.81 -13.55
N GLY A 722 16.54 -11.82 -14.38
CA GLY A 722 17.91 -12.17 -14.77
C GLY A 722 18.47 -13.44 -14.09
N GLY A 723 17.69 -14.10 -13.24
CA GLY A 723 17.98 -15.42 -12.66
C GLY A 723 17.99 -16.54 -13.72
N VAL A 724 18.65 -17.66 -13.40
CA VAL A 724 18.92 -18.76 -14.37
C VAL A 724 17.67 -19.53 -14.82
N CYS A 725 16.53 -19.34 -14.17
CA CYS A 725 15.23 -19.91 -14.54
C CYS A 725 14.19 -18.83 -14.89
N SER A 726 14.60 -17.56 -15.03
CA SER A 726 13.69 -16.45 -15.34
C SER A 726 12.99 -16.58 -16.71
N VAL A 727 13.58 -17.31 -17.66
CA VAL A 727 12.95 -17.60 -18.96
C VAL A 727 11.81 -18.62 -18.82
N GLU A 728 12.05 -19.75 -18.15
CA GLU A 728 11.02 -20.74 -17.86
C GLU A 728 9.93 -20.19 -16.92
N PHE A 729 10.27 -19.25 -16.05
CA PHE A 729 9.31 -18.53 -15.21
C PHE A 729 8.48 -17.51 -16.01
N ALA A 730 9.09 -16.72 -16.90
CA ALA A 730 8.37 -15.81 -17.80
C ALA A 730 7.40 -16.54 -18.74
N VAL A 731 7.79 -17.71 -19.26
CA VAL A 731 6.89 -18.61 -20.01
C VAL A 731 5.71 -19.07 -19.15
N CYS A 732 5.88 -19.17 -17.84
CA CYS A 732 4.82 -19.55 -16.91
C CYS A 732 3.87 -18.38 -16.53
N LEU A 733 4.37 -17.15 -16.48
CA LEU A 733 3.64 -15.93 -16.08
C LEU A 733 2.56 -15.48 -17.07
N GLY A 734 2.73 -15.76 -18.37
CA GLY A 734 1.80 -15.31 -19.41
C GLY A 734 2.15 -13.94 -20.03
N PRO A 735 1.22 -13.30 -20.75
CA PRO A 735 1.54 -12.24 -21.73
C PRO A 735 1.69 -10.81 -21.16
N ASP A 736 1.77 -10.62 -19.84
CA ASP A 736 1.65 -9.31 -19.19
C ASP A 736 2.96 -8.82 -18.51
N ASP A 737 4.14 -9.22 -19.02
CA ASP A 737 5.46 -8.67 -18.64
C ASP A 737 6.41 -8.68 -19.87
N PRO A 738 7.36 -7.72 -20.03
CA PRO A 738 7.86 -7.33 -21.36
C PRO A 738 9.00 -8.19 -21.87
N GLY A 739 8.66 -9.28 -22.57
CA GLY A 739 9.55 -9.84 -23.59
C GLY A 739 9.74 -8.85 -24.75
N LEU A 740 10.91 -8.91 -25.41
CA LEU A 740 11.32 -7.98 -26.47
C LEU A 740 10.21 -7.68 -27.49
N ALA A 741 10.02 -6.39 -27.80
CA ALA A 741 9.12 -5.91 -28.83
C ALA A 741 9.59 -6.31 -30.25
N CYS A 742 8.77 -6.08 -31.27
CA CYS A 742 9.09 -6.55 -32.63
C CYS A 742 10.31 -5.86 -33.25
N ASP A 743 10.53 -4.59 -32.94
CA ASP A 743 11.72 -3.82 -33.30
C ASP A 743 12.96 -4.34 -32.55
N GLU A 744 12.87 -4.54 -31.25
CA GLU A 744 13.95 -5.11 -30.42
C GLU A 744 14.33 -6.54 -30.85
N LEU A 745 13.35 -7.37 -31.22
CA LEU A 745 13.56 -8.69 -31.84
C LEU A 745 14.29 -8.56 -33.18
N THR A 746 13.88 -7.62 -34.02
CA THR A 746 14.49 -7.37 -35.33
C THR A 746 15.94 -6.91 -35.17
N ASP A 747 16.23 -6.03 -34.22
CA ASP A 747 17.59 -5.58 -33.88
C ASP A 747 18.43 -6.69 -33.24
N CYS A 748 17.84 -7.55 -32.39
CA CYS A 748 18.52 -8.74 -31.85
C CYS A 748 18.96 -9.70 -32.96
N VAL A 749 18.04 -10.05 -33.87
CA VAL A 749 18.32 -10.94 -35.01
C VAL A 749 19.35 -10.30 -35.95
N GLY A 750 19.21 -9.00 -36.26
CA GLY A 750 20.17 -8.24 -37.05
C GLY A 750 21.58 -8.24 -36.44
N ALA A 751 21.69 -7.91 -35.16
CA ALA A 751 22.97 -7.90 -34.42
C ALA A 751 23.60 -9.30 -34.28
N CYS A 752 22.82 -10.36 -34.36
CA CYS A 752 23.32 -11.74 -34.43
C CYS A 752 23.84 -12.11 -35.85
N ILE A 753 23.13 -11.69 -36.90
CA ILE A 753 23.55 -11.90 -38.30
C ILE A 753 24.86 -11.14 -38.59
N ASP A 754 24.99 -9.91 -38.11
CA ASP A 754 26.24 -9.11 -38.24
C ASP A 754 27.43 -9.73 -37.50
N LYS A 755 27.19 -10.52 -36.43
CA LYS A 755 28.22 -11.33 -35.75
C LYS A 755 28.54 -12.63 -36.50
N GLY A 756 27.92 -12.87 -37.65
CA GLY A 756 28.15 -14.04 -38.51
C GLY A 756 27.20 -15.22 -38.27
N GLY A 757 26.12 -15.02 -37.52
CA GLY A 757 25.04 -16.00 -37.39
C GLY A 757 24.26 -16.20 -38.69
N SER A 758 23.66 -17.37 -38.86
CA SER A 758 22.68 -17.62 -39.92
C SER A 758 21.28 -17.34 -39.40
N LEU A 759 20.43 -16.64 -40.17
CA LEU A 759 19.06 -16.22 -39.81
C LEU A 759 18.35 -17.15 -38.81
N GLY A 760 18.04 -18.39 -39.18
CA GLY A 760 17.36 -19.35 -38.30
C GLY A 760 18.04 -19.62 -36.94
N ALA A 761 19.37 -19.57 -36.86
CA ALA A 761 20.10 -19.72 -35.60
C ALA A 761 20.14 -18.43 -34.76
N CYS A 762 19.84 -17.28 -35.37
CA CYS A 762 19.61 -16.02 -34.68
C CYS A 762 18.15 -15.90 -34.23
N GLU A 763 17.21 -16.40 -35.02
CA GLU A 763 15.80 -16.56 -34.66
C GLU A 763 15.64 -17.53 -33.48
N ASP A 764 16.27 -18.72 -33.54
CA ASP A 764 16.38 -19.69 -32.43
C ASP A 764 16.97 -19.06 -31.13
N GLN A 765 17.73 -17.95 -31.25
CA GLN A 765 18.38 -17.28 -30.12
C GLN A 765 17.59 -16.07 -29.59
N CYS A 766 16.95 -15.29 -30.47
CA CYS A 766 16.30 -14.02 -30.12
C CYS A 766 14.80 -14.17 -29.85
N LEU A 767 14.09 -15.00 -30.63
CA LEU A 767 12.63 -15.17 -30.49
C LEU A 767 12.19 -15.64 -29.10
N PRO A 768 12.90 -16.55 -28.40
CA PRO A 768 12.52 -16.95 -27.04
C PRO A 768 12.56 -15.83 -26.00
N GLY A 769 13.22 -14.69 -26.29
CA GLY A 769 13.22 -13.50 -25.44
C GLY A 769 12.16 -12.47 -25.82
N GLY A 770 11.40 -12.68 -26.90
CA GLY A 770 10.36 -11.75 -27.37
C GLY A 770 8.99 -12.05 -26.80
N HIS A 771 8.16 -11.02 -26.60
CA HIS A 771 6.77 -11.22 -26.21
C HIS A 771 5.95 -11.84 -27.37
N ILE A 772 4.86 -12.58 -27.09
CA ILE A 772 4.11 -13.34 -28.11
C ILE A 772 3.54 -12.44 -29.22
N VAL A 773 3.20 -11.19 -28.89
CA VAL A 773 2.79 -10.16 -29.86
C VAL A 773 3.98 -9.81 -30.77
N GLY A 774 5.12 -9.43 -30.20
CA GLY A 774 6.35 -9.10 -30.95
C GLY A 774 6.85 -10.26 -31.82
N GLN A 775 6.83 -11.50 -31.31
CA GLN A 775 7.14 -12.70 -32.10
C GLN A 775 6.16 -12.87 -33.28
N THR A 776 4.85 -12.70 -33.06
CA THR A 776 3.82 -12.83 -34.10
C THR A 776 4.00 -11.78 -35.19
N GLU A 777 4.34 -10.55 -34.82
CA GLU A 777 4.56 -9.44 -35.75
C GLU A 777 5.90 -9.59 -36.50
N TYR A 778 6.95 -10.10 -35.84
CA TYR A 778 8.22 -10.47 -36.48
C TYR A 778 7.98 -11.56 -37.54
N PHE A 779 7.23 -12.62 -37.20
CA PHE A 779 6.89 -13.67 -38.16
C PHE A 779 6.02 -13.17 -39.33
N ALA A 780 5.16 -12.16 -39.11
CA ALA A 780 4.43 -11.51 -40.19
C ALA A 780 5.37 -10.72 -41.12
N LEU A 781 6.36 -10.02 -40.54
CA LEU A 781 7.37 -9.25 -41.27
C LEU A 781 8.31 -10.16 -42.09
N ASP A 782 8.85 -11.25 -41.51
CA ASP A 782 9.64 -12.23 -42.29
C ASP A 782 8.80 -12.92 -43.36
N ALA A 783 7.58 -13.39 -43.04
CA ALA A 783 6.70 -14.00 -44.02
C ALA A 783 6.41 -13.06 -45.20
N CYS A 784 6.36 -11.75 -44.97
CA CYS A 784 6.29 -10.75 -46.04
C CYS A 784 7.64 -10.57 -46.76
N ALA A 785 8.76 -10.48 -46.03
CA ALA A 785 10.10 -10.35 -46.59
C ALA A 785 10.43 -11.52 -47.54
N ALA A 786 10.22 -12.75 -47.10
CA ALA A 786 10.39 -13.97 -47.89
C ALA A 786 9.45 -14.04 -49.11
N LYS A 787 8.20 -13.57 -48.97
CA LYS A 787 7.19 -13.53 -50.05
C LYS A 787 7.53 -12.56 -51.18
N PHE A 788 8.17 -11.42 -50.87
CA PHE A 788 8.59 -10.44 -51.88
C PHE A 788 10.09 -10.54 -52.24
N GLY A 789 10.88 -11.33 -51.50
CA GLY A 789 12.32 -11.47 -51.69
C GLY A 789 13.10 -10.24 -51.19
N CYS A 790 12.62 -9.59 -50.14
CA CYS A 790 13.22 -8.40 -49.58
C CYS A 790 14.37 -8.73 -48.63
N ASN A 791 15.54 -8.16 -48.91
CA ASN A 791 16.79 -8.35 -48.17
C ASN A 791 17.48 -7.01 -47.81
N GLU A 792 16.78 -5.89 -48.02
CA GLU A 792 17.24 -4.51 -47.78
C GLU A 792 16.04 -3.67 -47.32
N GLY A 793 16.25 -2.73 -46.39
CA GLY A 793 15.17 -1.95 -45.76
C GLY A 793 14.28 -1.16 -46.73
N PHE A 794 14.80 -0.75 -47.89
CA PHE A 794 14.00 -0.11 -48.94
C PHE A 794 12.96 -1.06 -49.56
N CYS A 795 13.27 -2.36 -49.65
CA CYS A 795 12.32 -3.35 -50.16
C CYS A 795 11.21 -3.61 -49.13
N LEU A 796 11.57 -3.75 -47.85
CA LEU A 796 10.61 -3.93 -46.75
C LEU A 796 9.65 -2.74 -46.66
N SER A 797 10.15 -1.51 -46.57
CA SER A 797 9.32 -0.29 -46.54
C SER A 797 8.51 -0.03 -47.82
N THR A 798 8.81 -0.71 -48.93
CA THR A 798 8.03 -0.60 -50.18
C THR A 798 6.97 -1.70 -50.34
N ASN A 799 7.23 -2.93 -49.87
CA ASN A 799 6.39 -4.10 -50.16
C ASN A 799 5.76 -4.75 -48.92
N CYS A 800 6.28 -4.44 -47.73
CA CYS A 800 5.89 -4.94 -46.42
C CYS A 800 5.64 -3.79 -45.44
N ALA A 801 5.22 -2.63 -45.94
CA ALA A 801 5.06 -1.41 -45.15
C ALA A 801 4.06 -1.57 -43.99
N PHE A 802 3.05 -2.45 -44.13
CA PHE A 802 2.07 -2.73 -43.10
C PHE A 802 2.67 -3.56 -41.96
N GLU A 803 3.30 -4.68 -42.30
CA GLU A 803 3.99 -5.56 -41.36
C GLU A 803 5.17 -4.83 -40.69
N MET A 804 5.87 -3.97 -41.42
CA MET A 804 6.97 -3.14 -40.93
C MET A 804 6.51 -2.00 -40.02
N ALA A 805 5.43 -1.28 -40.35
CA ALA A 805 4.89 -0.23 -39.47
C ALA A 805 4.29 -0.81 -38.18
N THR A 806 3.69 -2.01 -38.27
CA THR A 806 3.25 -2.75 -37.09
C THR A 806 4.44 -3.13 -36.21
N CYS A 807 5.52 -3.65 -36.81
CA CYS A 807 6.71 -4.09 -36.08
C CYS A 807 7.60 -2.97 -35.50
N ILE A 808 7.59 -1.76 -36.08
CA ILE A 808 8.50 -0.64 -35.73
C ILE A 808 7.84 0.43 -34.85
N SER A 809 6.59 0.22 -34.43
CA SER A 809 5.91 1.14 -33.48
C SER A 809 6.17 0.66 -32.04
N PRO A 810 6.97 1.38 -31.23
CA PRO A 810 7.33 0.92 -29.89
C PRO A 810 6.23 1.27 -28.89
N GLY A 811 5.33 0.32 -28.62
CA GLY A 811 4.29 0.47 -27.61
C GLY A 811 3.17 -0.57 -27.73
N GLU A 812 2.70 -1.04 -26.59
CA GLU A 812 1.44 -1.80 -26.47
C GLU A 812 0.26 -0.90 -26.84
N GLY A 813 -0.77 -1.46 -27.50
CA GLY A 813 -2.19 -1.06 -27.46
C GLY A 813 -2.58 0.40 -27.77
N ASP A 814 -2.11 1.34 -26.97
CA ASP A 814 -2.46 2.74 -26.88
C ASP A 814 -1.68 3.55 -27.93
N GLY A 815 -2.04 3.36 -29.20
CA GLY A 815 -1.40 4.04 -30.32
C GLY A 815 -1.69 5.55 -30.33
N ASP A 816 -0.78 6.34 -29.74
CA ASP A 816 -0.92 7.78 -29.57
C ASP A 816 -1.07 8.57 -30.89
N CYS A 817 -1.47 9.84 -30.77
CA CYS A 817 -1.70 10.73 -31.91
C CYS A 817 -0.46 10.98 -32.80
N ASP A 818 0.79 10.81 -32.33
CA ASP A 818 2.00 10.86 -33.17
C ASP A 818 2.25 9.52 -33.89
N GLY A 819 2.01 8.39 -33.21
CA GLY A 819 1.95 7.06 -33.80
C GLY A 819 0.91 6.98 -34.92
N LEU A 820 -0.28 7.56 -34.70
CA LEU A 820 -1.33 7.68 -35.70
C LEU A 820 -0.88 8.51 -36.91
N VAL A 821 -0.31 9.69 -36.68
CA VAL A 821 0.21 10.58 -37.74
C VAL A 821 1.35 9.89 -38.52
N THR A 822 2.24 9.19 -37.83
CA THR A 822 3.36 8.45 -38.41
C THR A 822 2.87 7.28 -39.27
N CYS A 823 1.96 6.44 -38.74
CA CYS A 823 1.31 5.34 -39.47
C CYS A 823 0.61 5.84 -40.74
N LEU A 824 -0.20 6.90 -40.61
CA LEU A 824 -0.91 7.53 -41.73
C LEU A 824 0.04 8.16 -42.76
N SER A 825 1.20 8.68 -42.35
CA SER A 825 2.21 9.24 -43.26
C SER A 825 2.93 8.16 -44.10
N ALA A 826 3.05 6.94 -43.57
CA ALA A 826 3.62 5.79 -44.27
C ALA A 826 2.62 5.11 -45.22
N CYS A 827 1.31 5.30 -45.02
CA CYS A 827 0.27 4.64 -45.78
C CYS A 827 0.15 5.13 -47.23
N SER A 828 0.35 4.20 -48.18
CA SER A 828 0.20 4.43 -49.62
C SER A 828 -1.17 4.04 -50.20
N SER A 829 -2.15 3.67 -49.36
CA SER A 829 -3.51 3.32 -49.79
C SER A 829 -4.56 3.50 -48.70
N ASP A 830 -5.81 3.74 -49.09
CA ASP A 830 -6.95 4.01 -48.20
C ASP A 830 -7.15 2.90 -47.13
N ALA A 831 -6.96 1.63 -47.51
CA ALA A 831 -7.12 0.47 -46.61
C ALA A 831 -5.98 0.34 -45.57
N CYS A 832 -4.82 0.97 -45.81
CA CYS A 832 -3.78 1.12 -44.80
C CYS A 832 -4.20 2.20 -43.78
N ALA A 833 -4.71 3.34 -44.27
CA ALA A 833 -5.14 4.44 -43.43
C ALA A 833 -6.35 4.08 -42.54
N GLU A 834 -7.31 3.32 -43.08
CA GLU A 834 -8.45 2.77 -42.31
C GLU A 834 -7.98 1.82 -41.20
N SER A 835 -6.93 1.02 -41.44
CA SER A 835 -6.33 0.14 -40.42
C SER A 835 -5.51 0.90 -39.36
N CYS A 836 -4.79 1.97 -39.71
CA CYS A 836 -4.13 2.83 -38.71
C CYS A 836 -5.18 3.43 -37.77
N TYR A 837 -6.22 4.06 -38.34
CA TYR A 837 -7.28 4.75 -37.59
C TYR A 837 -8.09 3.81 -36.68
N LEU A 838 -8.27 2.54 -37.06
CA LEU A 838 -8.98 1.54 -36.26
C LEU A 838 -8.13 0.85 -35.19
N LYS A 839 -6.82 1.10 -35.14
CA LYS A 839 -5.90 0.52 -34.15
C LYS A 839 -5.57 1.45 -32.98
N THR A 840 -5.85 2.75 -33.09
CA THR A 840 -5.57 3.74 -32.04
C THR A 840 -6.76 3.90 -31.10
N ASP A 841 -6.51 4.46 -29.91
CA ASP A 841 -7.55 4.73 -28.92
C ASP A 841 -8.64 5.71 -29.45
N LEU A 842 -9.79 5.73 -28.78
CA LEU A 842 -10.93 6.58 -29.13
C LEU A 842 -10.68 8.08 -28.86
N GLN A 843 -9.87 8.44 -27.86
CA GLN A 843 -9.49 9.81 -27.56
C GLN A 843 -8.51 10.34 -28.63
N ASP A 844 -7.48 9.59 -29.02
CA ASP A 844 -6.57 9.93 -30.12
C ASP A 844 -7.31 10.05 -31.47
N GLN A 845 -8.26 9.15 -31.75
CA GLN A 845 -9.16 9.28 -32.91
C GLN A 845 -9.98 10.59 -32.88
N ILE A 846 -10.41 11.03 -31.69
CA ILE A 846 -11.15 12.30 -31.49
C ILE A 846 -10.24 13.50 -31.71
N ASP A 847 -9.03 13.52 -31.14
CA ASP A 847 -8.13 14.68 -31.22
C ASP A 847 -7.44 14.82 -32.58
N TYR A 848 -7.09 13.70 -33.24
CA TYR A 848 -6.71 13.71 -34.66
C TYR A 848 -7.85 14.23 -35.55
N THR A 849 -9.10 13.84 -35.27
CA THR A 849 -10.28 14.37 -35.97
C THR A 849 -10.51 15.86 -35.69
N ALA A 850 -10.27 16.32 -34.45
CA ALA A 850 -10.35 17.73 -34.09
C ALA A 850 -9.28 18.58 -34.80
N MET A 851 -8.06 18.07 -34.93
CA MET A 851 -7.00 18.67 -35.75
C MET A 851 -7.43 18.78 -37.22
N LEU A 852 -7.96 17.71 -37.82
CA LEU A 852 -8.44 17.73 -39.21
C LEU A 852 -9.57 18.74 -39.43
N LEU A 853 -10.52 18.85 -38.49
CA LEU A 853 -11.60 19.84 -38.54
C LEU A 853 -11.06 21.27 -38.38
N CYS A 854 -10.05 21.49 -37.53
CA CYS A 854 -9.37 22.77 -37.41
C CYS A 854 -8.68 23.18 -38.72
N LEU A 855 -7.95 22.26 -39.36
CA LEU A 855 -7.27 22.48 -40.63
C LEU A 855 -8.25 22.75 -41.79
N GLN A 856 -9.38 22.03 -41.84
CA GLN A 856 -10.44 22.28 -42.83
C GLN A 856 -11.12 23.65 -42.61
N GLY A 857 -11.32 24.06 -41.35
CA GLY A 857 -11.87 25.38 -41.00
C GLY A 857 -10.91 26.53 -41.32
N ALA A 858 -9.61 26.36 -41.08
CA ALA A 858 -8.58 27.35 -41.36
C ALA A 858 -8.23 27.47 -42.86
N CYS A 859 -8.24 26.35 -43.59
CA CYS A 859 -7.79 26.26 -44.98
C CYS A 859 -8.82 25.56 -45.90
N PRO A 860 -10.03 26.11 -46.08
CA PRO A 860 -11.12 25.48 -46.83
C PRO A 860 -10.86 25.30 -48.35
N GLU A 861 -9.78 25.86 -48.90
CA GLU A 861 -9.34 25.63 -50.29
C GLU A 861 -8.19 24.59 -50.41
N GLY A 862 -7.76 23.96 -49.31
CA GLY A 862 -6.95 22.73 -49.33
C GLY A 862 -5.52 22.85 -49.87
N GLY A 863 -4.91 24.04 -49.88
CA GLY A 863 -3.54 24.24 -50.36
C GLY A 863 -2.48 23.98 -49.28
N GLU A 864 -1.45 23.20 -49.62
CA GLU A 864 -0.31 22.82 -48.74
C GLU A 864 0.29 24.02 -47.99
N ALA A 865 0.53 25.13 -48.70
CA ALA A 865 1.10 26.36 -48.12
C ALA A 865 0.16 27.06 -47.12
N CYS A 866 -1.16 26.87 -47.24
CA CYS A 866 -2.12 27.31 -46.23
C CYS A 866 -2.06 26.38 -45.02
N GLN A 867 -2.10 25.06 -45.23
CA GLN A 867 -2.06 24.07 -44.16
C GLN A 867 -0.80 24.24 -43.29
N ALA A 868 0.39 24.35 -43.91
CA ALA A 868 1.65 24.63 -43.20
C ALA A 868 1.60 25.91 -42.34
N GLN A 869 0.91 26.96 -42.81
CA GLN A 869 0.74 28.19 -42.05
C GLN A 869 -0.33 28.08 -40.95
N ALA A 870 -1.37 27.25 -41.14
CA ALA A 870 -2.39 26.97 -40.13
C ALA A 870 -1.84 26.10 -38.98
N TYR A 871 -1.02 25.09 -39.28
CA TYR A 871 -0.27 24.30 -38.31
C TYR A 871 0.54 25.20 -37.35
N GLN A 872 1.31 26.15 -37.90
CA GLN A 872 2.18 27.03 -37.10
C GLN A 872 1.47 28.19 -36.37
N THR A 873 0.14 28.37 -36.53
CA THR A 873 -0.53 29.59 -36.00
C THR A 873 -1.92 29.40 -35.40
N SER A 874 -2.73 28.51 -35.98
CA SER A 874 -4.19 28.50 -35.77
C SER A 874 -4.69 27.22 -35.12
N CYS A 875 -3.99 26.10 -35.35
CA CYS A 875 -4.29 24.80 -34.76
C CYS A 875 -3.19 24.33 -33.78
N SER A 876 -2.17 25.15 -33.50
CA SER A 876 -0.98 24.76 -32.73
C SER A 876 -1.25 24.36 -31.28
N ALA A 877 -2.37 24.79 -30.69
CA ALA A 877 -2.79 24.37 -29.35
C ALA A 877 -3.41 22.96 -29.34
N LEU A 878 -4.18 22.59 -30.38
CA LEU A 878 -4.66 21.22 -30.58
C LEU A 878 -3.51 20.29 -30.98
N LEU A 879 -2.58 20.80 -31.78
CA LEU A 879 -1.34 20.08 -32.10
C LEU A 879 -0.51 19.76 -30.85
N ALA A 880 -0.47 20.69 -29.87
CA ALA A 880 0.19 20.46 -28.59
C ALA A 880 -0.61 19.55 -27.63
N MET A 881 -1.88 19.26 -27.91
CA MET A 881 -2.69 18.26 -27.18
C MET A 881 -2.58 16.87 -27.82
N CYS A 882 -2.37 16.79 -29.14
CA CYS A 882 -1.99 15.58 -29.89
C CYS A 882 -0.50 15.19 -29.70
N PHE A 883 0.24 15.88 -28.82
CA PHE A 883 1.65 15.63 -28.50
C PHE A 883 1.91 15.77 -26.97
N GLN A 884 0.92 15.48 -26.13
CA GLN A 884 0.98 15.57 -24.65
C GLN A 884 0.24 14.44 -23.96
#